data_AF-A0A938RKD6-F1
#
_entry.id   AF-A0A938RKD6-F1
#
_cell.length_a   1.000
_cell.length_b   1.000
_cell.length_c   1.000
_cell.angle_alpha   90.00
_cell.angle_beta   90.00
_cell.angle_gamma   90.00
#
_symmetry.space_group_name_H-M   'P 1'
#
loop_
_entity.id
_entity.type
_entity.pdbx_description
1 polymer ?
#
loop_
_entity_poly.entity_id
_entity_poly.type
_entity_poly.pdbx_seq_one_letter_code
_entity_poly.pdbx_strand_id
1 'polypeptide(L)'
;MNSPVFSIIMPVWNRADCITPAIHSVLAQTFSDYELLIIDDGSDDDLEQAVRPLLSETVMYFQRPRSGVSAARNFGLELARGAYIAYLDSDNTWHPDFLATMHRFLSAAPQRQAAYCKYNRFKKDETGSRYLDAVLGEPFDFKKLVAGNYIDLNTFVHTKTALNGQLRFDETLKRLNDWDFILKNTRKHKPLFVKNILVDYNCRLAENTSTSSEDYCGPMLEIKKRFREFDDRRVEINHDGIIYRFENLPDKKYYNYLVTSHQADWNTKDFTAPGFPYMLQIEPTNFCNLSCTVCPAAANKSELNRDRRHLRFDEFKKIVDDLEDYLLFLVMWEWGEPFLNPELPDMLRYASDRGIKTVTSTNAHFLHDTGYLQRILTSGLSTLIIAIDSLKNDSYEFYRRGGNLDIALAGLKNVVTLKKKLHSATRINLRMVLMNSNEDERDHLRSVARRLQVDTFTVKTAYPNCGAIQNDALIVPTNPEHRRYAYKPGTFERIRTGGPCTKPWFMFNIHSNGNVVACNYDYNQEMTVGNAFEQPLTGIWNSEACRALRKKLFYDKDTLPKCRECDVNFKLSRAGWFVEVTELNISAGKRLSRAIRQTAQQSLPPGLAALFSSAYRRLDKAAVDVQHILASRRNSRLHSSVYPLRLPLAADPAKGWNPQPLFSGSTKALLLLACHASALVPGCCPHSPHTHPEEELLLLLSGELDLIVPDKNTPEKTSRHRIKPGQVLFYSCDFAHTIQAVGAEPANYLMLKWQKKNMAGPAKLSYGPFNARARTSDTQVQEGMRRRLVFEDRTAYLNKLHCHVSTLAPQAGYSPHADTYAVLIVVLDGEVETLGRRAGPHSVIFYAAGEPHGVRNPSPAKESHYVVFELHDR
;
A
#
# COMPACT_ATOMS: atom_id res chain seq x y z
N MET A 1 -17.77 10.18 52.52
CA MET A 1 -17.23 10.68 51.24
C MET A 1 -18.02 10.04 50.12
N ASN A 2 -18.50 10.81 49.14
CA ASN A 2 -19.17 10.24 47.96
C ASN A 2 -18.16 9.41 47.16
N SER A 3 -18.63 8.32 46.53
CA SER A 3 -17.76 7.51 45.65
C SER A 3 -17.41 8.31 44.40
N PRO A 4 -16.14 8.30 43.93
CA PRO A 4 -15.75 9.05 42.74
C PRO A 4 -16.47 8.53 41.49
N VAL A 5 -16.54 9.32 40.43
CA VAL A 5 -17.11 8.84 39.16
C VAL A 5 -16.13 7.92 38.44
N PHE A 6 -14.83 8.26 38.42
CA PHE A 6 -13.77 7.42 37.82
C PHE A 6 -12.78 6.90 38.85
N SER A 7 -12.36 5.64 38.69
CA SER A 7 -11.08 5.16 39.21
C SER A 7 -10.12 4.93 38.04
N ILE A 8 -8.94 5.53 38.13
CA ILE A 8 -7.87 5.41 37.15
C ILE A 8 -6.80 4.50 37.74
N ILE A 9 -6.48 3.40 37.06
CA ILE A 9 -5.48 2.44 37.52
C ILE A 9 -4.20 2.65 36.71
N MET A 10 -3.11 2.96 37.39
CA MET A 10 -1.78 3.17 36.81
C MET A 10 -0.78 2.17 37.41
N PRO A 11 -0.54 1.02 36.78
CA PRO A 11 0.50 0.10 37.23
C PRO A 11 1.88 0.64 36.84
N VAL A 12 2.86 0.49 37.73
CA VAL A 12 4.23 0.95 37.50
C VAL A 12 5.24 -0.04 38.10
N TRP A 13 6.39 -0.19 37.43
CA TRP A 13 7.54 -0.94 37.94
C TRP A 13 8.83 -0.38 37.32
N ASN A 14 9.75 0.14 38.14
CA ASN A 14 11.04 0.71 37.75
C ASN A 14 10.94 1.76 36.64
N ARG A 15 10.21 2.86 36.89
CA ARG A 15 9.90 3.93 35.92
C ARG A 15 9.82 5.32 36.55
N ALA A 16 10.63 5.59 37.56
CA ALA A 16 10.72 6.90 38.21
C ALA A 16 11.00 8.04 37.22
N ASP A 17 11.73 7.75 36.14
CA ASP A 17 12.15 8.69 35.10
C ASP A 17 11.03 9.15 34.14
N CYS A 18 9.97 8.36 33.99
CA CYS A 18 8.95 8.60 32.97
C CYS A 18 7.50 8.67 33.46
N ILE A 19 7.22 8.36 34.74
CA ILE A 19 5.85 8.38 35.28
C ILE A 19 5.24 9.79 35.41
N THR A 20 6.05 10.81 35.70
CA THR A 20 5.58 12.16 36.06
C THR A 20 4.69 12.81 34.97
N PRO A 21 5.04 12.77 33.67
CA PRO A 21 4.14 13.23 32.61
C PRO A 21 2.78 12.54 32.58
N ALA A 22 2.72 11.23 32.86
CA ALA A 22 1.46 10.47 32.90
C ALA A 22 0.55 10.99 34.02
N ILE A 23 1.09 11.15 35.24
CA ILE A 23 0.35 11.70 36.39
C ILE A 23 -0.13 13.12 36.11
N HIS A 24 0.74 13.99 35.58
CA HIS A 24 0.34 15.36 35.22
C HIS A 24 -0.79 15.40 34.19
N SER A 25 -0.83 14.44 33.25
CA SER A 25 -1.93 14.36 32.27
C SER A 25 -3.29 14.01 32.91
N VAL A 26 -3.28 13.27 34.03
CA VAL A 26 -4.47 13.01 34.86
C VAL A 26 -4.85 14.25 35.67
N LEU A 27 -3.88 14.90 36.29
CA LEU A 27 -4.11 16.14 37.05
C LEU A 27 -4.64 17.29 36.18
N ALA A 28 -4.29 17.30 34.89
CA ALA A 28 -4.75 18.27 33.91
C ALA A 28 -6.17 17.99 33.34
N GLN A 29 -6.86 16.95 33.81
CA GLN A 29 -8.21 16.63 33.31
C GLN A 29 -9.22 17.72 33.65
N THR A 30 -10.09 18.05 32.70
CA THR A 30 -11.20 19.02 32.89
C THR A 30 -12.36 18.46 33.72
N PHE A 31 -12.36 17.14 33.95
CA PHE A 31 -13.29 16.44 34.84
C PHE A 31 -12.60 16.17 36.17
N SER A 32 -13.18 16.61 37.30
CA SER A 32 -12.52 16.58 38.61
C SER A 32 -12.93 15.43 39.53
N ASP A 33 -14.03 14.72 39.24
CA ASP A 33 -14.58 13.67 40.10
C ASP A 33 -13.95 12.30 39.80
N TYR A 34 -12.68 12.13 40.18
CA TYR A 34 -11.92 10.91 39.97
C TYR A 34 -10.98 10.59 41.15
N GLU A 35 -10.50 9.36 41.16
CA GLU A 35 -9.32 8.94 41.91
C GLU A 35 -8.29 8.30 40.97
N LEU A 36 -7.01 8.53 41.24
CA LEU A 36 -5.87 7.90 40.59
C LEU A 36 -5.19 6.96 41.58
N LEU A 37 -5.09 5.69 41.19
CA LEU A 37 -4.48 4.61 41.95
C LEU A 37 -3.17 4.22 41.26
N ILE A 38 -2.05 4.71 41.80
CA ILE A 38 -0.71 4.35 41.35
C ILE A 38 -0.32 3.08 42.07
N ILE A 39 -0.17 1.98 41.31
CA ILE A 39 0.13 0.65 41.85
C ILE A 39 1.58 0.31 41.52
N ASP A 40 2.47 0.47 42.50
CA ASP A 40 3.87 0.07 42.40
C ASP A 40 4.02 -1.43 42.62
N ASP A 41 4.39 -2.15 41.56
CA ASP A 41 4.61 -3.60 41.57
C ASP A 41 6.04 -3.97 41.99
N GLY A 42 6.51 -3.37 43.08
CA GLY A 42 7.80 -3.67 43.72
C GLY A 42 8.97 -3.05 42.97
N SER A 43 8.94 -1.72 42.80
CA SER A 43 10.06 -0.98 42.22
C SER A 43 11.24 -0.87 43.19
N ASP A 44 12.45 -0.88 42.62
CA ASP A 44 13.72 -0.73 43.32
C ASP A 44 14.41 0.61 42.99
N ASP A 45 13.79 1.45 42.16
CA ASP A 45 14.25 2.79 41.79
C ASP A 45 13.62 3.89 42.68
N ASP A 46 13.93 5.16 42.39
CA ASP A 46 13.46 6.32 43.16
C ASP A 46 11.98 6.68 42.89
N LEU A 47 11.14 5.70 42.55
CA LEU A 47 9.74 5.90 42.15
C LEU A 47 8.92 6.60 43.25
N GLU A 48 9.07 6.17 44.51
CA GLU A 48 8.37 6.81 45.62
C GLU A 48 8.73 8.30 45.72
N GLN A 49 10.02 8.64 45.54
CA GLN A 49 10.48 10.03 45.55
C GLN A 49 9.88 10.83 44.40
N ALA A 50 9.75 10.24 43.21
CA ALA A 50 9.16 10.88 42.04
C ALA A 50 7.65 11.14 42.21
N VAL A 51 6.92 10.22 42.86
CA VAL A 51 5.46 10.28 43.00
C VAL A 51 5.01 11.09 44.22
N ARG A 52 5.77 11.06 45.33
CA ARG A 52 5.41 11.69 46.61
C ARG A 52 4.94 13.15 46.51
N PRO A 53 5.54 14.04 45.69
CA PRO A 53 5.09 15.42 45.56
C PRO A 53 3.72 15.60 44.90
N LEU A 54 3.22 14.55 44.22
CA LEU A 54 1.98 14.56 43.45
C LEU A 54 0.81 13.89 44.18
N LEU A 55 1.07 13.32 45.37
CA LEU A 55 0.05 12.64 46.18
C LEU A 55 -0.95 13.61 46.77
N SER A 56 -2.21 13.18 46.84
CA SER A 56 -3.33 13.95 47.38
C SER A 56 -4.46 13.00 47.82
N GLU A 57 -5.59 13.53 48.26
CA GLU A 57 -6.78 12.71 48.52
C GLU A 57 -7.31 11.99 47.26
N THR A 58 -7.03 12.53 46.07
CA THR A 58 -7.43 11.96 44.78
C THR A 58 -6.31 11.21 44.07
N VAL A 59 -5.04 11.38 44.47
CA VAL A 59 -3.89 10.66 43.90
C VAL A 59 -3.22 9.83 45.00
N MET A 60 -3.42 8.52 44.93
CA MET A 60 -2.98 7.56 45.95
C MET A 60 -1.92 6.62 45.39
N TYR A 61 -0.95 6.27 46.23
CA TYR A 61 0.13 5.34 45.92
C TYR A 61 0.03 4.09 46.79
N PHE A 62 0.15 2.93 46.15
CA PHE A 62 0.11 1.63 46.81
C PHE A 62 1.28 0.78 46.34
N GLN A 63 2.12 0.36 47.27
CA GLN A 63 3.22 -0.54 47.02
C GLN A 63 2.82 -1.99 47.28
N ARG A 64 3.30 -2.91 46.46
CA ARG A 64 3.09 -4.35 46.61
C ARG A 64 4.33 -5.15 46.16
N PRO A 65 4.50 -6.40 46.63
CA PRO A 65 5.55 -7.26 46.13
C PRO A 65 5.41 -7.55 44.63
N ARG A 66 6.54 -7.59 43.91
CA ARG A 66 6.59 -7.84 42.46
C ARG A 66 5.83 -9.11 42.07
N SER A 67 4.72 -8.96 41.36
CA SER A 67 3.88 -10.10 40.92
C SER A 67 3.42 -10.02 39.46
N GLY A 68 3.82 -8.99 38.71
CA GLY A 68 3.46 -8.78 37.32
C GLY A 68 2.39 -7.70 37.13
N VAL A 69 2.38 -7.08 35.94
CA VAL A 69 1.46 -5.98 35.59
C VAL A 69 -0.01 -6.38 35.72
N SER A 70 -0.37 -7.63 35.41
CA SER A 70 -1.73 -8.14 35.55
C SER A 70 -2.17 -8.17 37.02
N ALA A 71 -1.30 -8.61 37.93
CA ALA A 71 -1.58 -8.63 39.37
C ALA A 71 -1.71 -7.21 39.93
N ALA A 72 -0.85 -6.29 39.49
CA ALA A 72 -0.96 -4.87 39.85
C ALA A 72 -2.28 -4.24 39.38
N ARG A 73 -2.71 -4.52 38.14
CA ARG A 73 -4.01 -4.08 37.62
C ARG A 73 -5.18 -4.70 38.38
N ASN A 74 -5.10 -5.99 38.71
CA ASN A 74 -6.11 -6.69 39.51
C ASN A 74 -6.25 -6.12 40.92
N PHE A 75 -5.13 -5.76 41.55
CA PHE A 75 -5.13 -5.07 42.84
C PHE A 75 -5.74 -3.67 42.74
N GLY A 76 -5.41 -2.92 41.67
CA GLY A 76 -6.08 -1.65 41.37
C GLY A 76 -7.60 -1.80 41.20
N LEU A 77 -8.07 -2.89 40.58
CA LEU A 77 -9.50 -3.17 40.44
C LEU A 77 -10.20 -3.46 41.78
N GLU A 78 -9.50 -4.06 42.74
CA GLU A 78 -10.04 -4.29 44.10
C GLU A 78 -10.20 -2.97 44.87
N LEU A 79 -9.23 -2.06 44.73
CA LEU A 79 -9.22 -0.75 45.39
C LEU A 79 -10.20 0.25 44.77
N ALA A 80 -10.45 0.14 43.46
CA ALA A 80 -11.25 1.10 42.70
C ALA A 80 -12.67 1.26 43.26
N ARG A 81 -13.07 2.50 43.58
CA ARG A 81 -14.40 2.86 44.09
C ARG A 81 -15.32 3.44 43.01
N GLY A 82 -14.77 3.87 41.88
CA GLY A 82 -15.44 4.58 40.82
C GLY A 82 -16.50 3.77 40.07
N ALA A 83 -17.53 4.46 39.58
CA ALA A 83 -18.54 3.85 38.71
C ALA A 83 -17.95 3.44 37.35
N TYR A 84 -16.96 4.19 36.87
CA TYR A 84 -16.18 3.90 35.67
C TYR A 84 -14.72 3.63 36.04
N ILE A 85 -14.11 2.67 35.33
CA ILE A 85 -12.72 2.27 35.48
C ILE A 85 -11.99 2.63 34.19
N ALA A 86 -10.85 3.28 34.33
CA ALA A 86 -9.94 3.64 33.25
C ALA A 86 -8.51 3.21 33.59
N TYR A 87 -7.66 3.07 32.58
CA TYR A 87 -6.29 2.59 32.72
C TYR A 87 -5.33 3.55 32.04
N LEU A 88 -4.23 3.89 32.70
CA LEU A 88 -3.16 4.69 32.10
C LEU A 88 -1.82 4.05 32.44
N ASP A 89 -1.08 3.63 31.43
CA ASP A 89 0.29 3.16 31.58
C ASP A 89 1.22 4.35 31.83
N SER A 90 2.27 4.12 32.62
CA SER A 90 3.13 5.18 33.16
C SER A 90 3.96 5.93 32.12
N ASP A 91 3.96 5.52 30.86
CA ASP A 91 4.68 6.14 29.74
C ASP A 91 3.75 6.78 28.68
N ASN A 92 2.44 6.81 28.94
CA ASN A 92 1.45 7.43 28.06
C ASN A 92 0.79 8.64 28.72
N THR A 93 0.18 9.50 27.90
CA THR A 93 -0.51 10.69 28.40
C THR A 93 -1.90 10.84 27.81
N TRP A 94 -2.81 11.39 28.61
CA TRP A 94 -4.15 11.76 28.17
C TRP A 94 -4.25 13.23 27.79
N HIS A 95 -5.16 13.53 26.86
CA HIS A 95 -5.55 14.91 26.58
C HIS A 95 -6.47 15.41 27.70
N PRO A 96 -6.50 16.73 28.00
CA PRO A 96 -7.27 17.28 29.12
C PRO A 96 -8.76 16.90 29.16
N ASP A 97 -9.36 16.63 28.00
CA ASP A 97 -10.79 16.32 27.87
C ASP A 97 -11.12 14.82 27.87
N PHE A 98 -10.16 13.93 28.16
CA PHE A 98 -10.36 12.48 28.09
C PHE A 98 -11.53 12.03 28.99
N LEU A 99 -11.44 12.27 30.31
CA LEU A 99 -12.46 11.82 31.26
C LEU A 99 -13.83 12.46 31.01
N ALA A 100 -13.85 13.77 30.77
CA ALA A 100 -15.09 14.51 30.46
C ALA A 100 -15.78 13.96 29.21
N THR A 101 -15.01 13.67 28.16
CA THR A 101 -15.54 13.12 26.91
C THR A 101 -16.06 11.70 27.11
N MET A 102 -15.29 10.84 27.77
CA MET A 102 -15.70 9.45 28.02
C MET A 102 -16.95 9.38 28.89
N HIS A 103 -17.02 10.19 29.94
CA HIS A 103 -18.22 10.34 30.78
C HIS A 103 -19.44 10.75 29.96
N ARG A 104 -19.33 11.80 29.13
CA ARG A 104 -20.43 12.28 28.30
C ARG A 104 -20.99 11.19 27.41
N PHE A 105 -20.14 10.39 26.76
CA PHE A 105 -20.60 9.33 25.86
C PHE A 105 -21.18 8.12 26.61
N LEU A 106 -20.58 7.70 27.71
CA LEU A 106 -21.06 6.57 28.51
C LEU A 106 -22.38 6.90 29.22
N SER A 107 -22.48 8.09 29.84
CA SER A 107 -23.69 8.53 30.53
C SER A 107 -24.86 8.79 29.58
N ALA A 108 -24.59 9.17 28.32
CA ALA A 108 -25.62 9.29 27.28
C ALA A 108 -26.10 7.93 26.70
N ALA A 109 -25.44 6.83 27.05
CA ALA A 109 -25.76 5.49 26.55
C ALA A 109 -25.62 4.44 27.66
N PRO A 110 -26.47 4.48 28.70
CA PRO A 110 -26.37 3.65 29.91
C PRO A 110 -26.44 2.14 29.63
N GLN A 111 -26.96 1.72 28.48
CA GLN A 111 -26.95 0.33 28.00
C GLN A 111 -25.56 -0.16 27.56
N ARG A 112 -24.56 0.72 27.49
CA ARG A 112 -23.20 0.42 27.07
C ARG A 112 -22.29 0.32 28.29
N GLN A 113 -21.61 -0.80 28.41
CA GLN A 113 -20.75 -1.08 29.56
C GLN A 113 -19.30 -0.64 29.38
N ALA A 114 -18.90 -0.24 28.18
CA ALA A 114 -17.55 0.19 27.88
C ALA A 114 -17.50 1.18 26.70
N ALA A 115 -16.43 1.94 26.63
CA ALA A 115 -16.11 2.87 25.56
C ALA A 115 -14.60 2.90 25.31
N TYR A 116 -14.20 3.26 24.10
CA TYR A 116 -12.81 3.57 23.76
C TYR A 116 -12.72 4.66 22.71
N CYS A 117 -11.57 5.32 22.62
CA CYS A 117 -11.34 6.44 21.71
C CYS A 117 -10.22 6.20 20.70
N LYS A 118 -9.94 7.20 19.86
CA LYS A 118 -8.72 7.20 19.05
C LYS A 118 -7.52 7.67 19.86
N TYR A 119 -6.33 7.35 19.37
CA TYR A 119 -5.07 7.76 19.97
C TYR A 119 -4.01 8.07 18.92
N ASN A 120 -3.08 8.95 19.28
CA ASN A 120 -1.86 9.19 18.53
C ASN A 120 -0.81 8.18 18.96
N ARG A 121 -0.09 7.60 18.00
CA ARG A 121 1.10 6.79 18.26
C ARG A 121 2.34 7.58 17.84
N PHE A 122 3.22 7.81 18.80
CA PHE A 122 4.49 8.50 18.59
C PHE A 122 5.66 7.53 18.62
N LYS A 123 6.68 7.80 17.80
CA LYS A 123 7.97 7.09 17.78
C LYS A 123 9.10 8.10 17.89
N LYS A 124 10.29 7.62 18.21
CA LYS A 124 11.55 8.37 18.09
C LYS A 124 12.24 7.97 16.79
N ASP A 125 12.84 8.95 16.11
CA ASP A 125 13.75 8.68 14.99
C ASP A 125 15.16 8.32 15.49
N GLU A 126 16.10 8.13 14.56
CA GLU A 126 17.51 7.80 14.87
C GLU A 126 18.21 8.88 15.70
N THR A 127 17.71 10.13 15.70
CA THR A 127 18.23 11.25 16.49
C THR A 127 17.61 11.33 17.88
N GLY A 128 16.62 10.48 18.18
CA GLY A 128 15.84 10.52 19.41
C GLY A 128 14.64 11.49 19.36
N SER A 129 14.41 12.17 18.24
CA SER A 129 13.33 13.15 18.09
C SER A 129 11.97 12.46 17.97
N ARG A 130 10.98 12.93 18.75
CA ARG A 130 9.61 12.39 18.76
C ARG A 130 8.83 12.87 17.54
N TYR A 131 8.23 11.95 16.79
CA TYR A 131 7.33 12.25 15.67
C TYR A 131 6.04 11.42 15.73
N LEU A 132 4.97 11.96 15.14
CA LEU A 132 3.69 11.26 15.01
C LEU A 132 3.82 10.19 13.93
N ASP A 133 3.79 8.91 14.35
CA ASP A 133 3.89 7.76 13.45
C ASP A 133 2.52 7.41 12.85
N ALA A 134 1.46 7.41 13.67
CA ALA A 134 0.11 7.09 13.21
C ALA A 134 -0.98 7.65 14.13
N VAL A 135 -2.19 7.82 13.59
CA VAL A 135 -3.43 7.99 14.37
C VAL A 135 -4.24 6.71 14.25
N LEU A 136 -4.55 6.09 15.39
CA LEU A 136 -5.17 4.77 15.47
C LEU A 136 -6.55 4.84 16.15
N GLY A 137 -7.40 3.87 15.84
CA GLY A 137 -8.75 3.75 16.38
C GLY A 137 -9.83 3.71 15.29
N GLU A 138 -10.69 2.71 15.38
CA GLU A 138 -11.72 2.40 14.39
C GLU A 138 -12.99 1.83 15.06
N PRO A 139 -14.16 1.84 14.36
CA PRO A 139 -15.41 1.31 14.91
C PRO A 139 -15.32 -0.14 15.37
N PHE A 140 -16.07 -0.49 16.41
CA PHE A 140 -15.97 -1.80 17.03
C PHE A 140 -16.46 -2.94 16.14
N ASP A 141 -15.58 -3.93 15.94
CA ASP A 141 -15.86 -5.23 15.35
C ASP A 141 -15.14 -6.31 16.20
N PHE A 142 -15.93 -7.18 16.84
CA PHE A 142 -15.41 -8.19 17.75
C PHE A 142 -14.56 -9.24 17.02
N LYS A 143 -14.93 -9.64 15.79
CA LYS A 143 -14.15 -10.61 15.02
C LYS A 143 -12.81 -10.01 14.61
N LYS A 144 -12.79 -8.72 14.25
CA LYS A 144 -11.54 -8.01 13.99
C LYS A 144 -10.66 -7.92 15.24
N LEU A 145 -11.26 -7.70 16.41
CA LEU A 145 -10.52 -7.68 17.67
C LEU A 145 -9.94 -9.07 17.99
N VAL A 146 -10.68 -10.15 17.75
CA VAL A 146 -10.16 -11.53 17.86
C VAL A 146 -9.05 -11.77 16.83
N ALA A 147 -9.13 -11.19 15.63
CA ALA A 147 -8.10 -11.30 14.61
C ALA A 147 -6.76 -10.64 15.04
N GLY A 148 -6.82 -9.50 15.74
CA GLY A 148 -5.67 -8.83 16.33
C GLY A 148 -6.06 -7.61 17.17
N ASN A 149 -5.26 -7.30 18.19
CA ASN A 149 -5.55 -6.17 19.07
C ASN A 149 -5.44 -4.84 18.33
N TYR A 150 -6.54 -4.08 18.28
CA TYR A 150 -6.56 -2.71 17.74
C TYR A 150 -7.12 -1.68 18.73
N ILE A 151 -7.46 -2.13 19.95
CA ILE A 151 -7.95 -1.27 21.03
C ILE A 151 -6.89 -1.27 22.12
N ASP A 152 -6.27 -0.12 22.31
CA ASP A 152 -5.27 0.05 23.35
C ASP A 152 -5.94 0.27 24.71
N LEU A 153 -5.42 -0.36 25.76
CA LEU A 153 -5.98 -0.26 27.12
C LEU A 153 -6.01 1.19 27.63
N ASN A 154 -5.04 2.02 27.24
CA ASN A 154 -4.97 3.44 27.62
C ASN A 154 -6.15 4.26 27.08
N THR A 155 -6.89 3.73 26.11
CA THR A 155 -8.09 4.36 25.54
C THR A 155 -9.38 3.80 26.12
N PHE A 156 -9.32 2.68 26.84
CA PHE A 156 -10.47 1.85 27.18
C PHE A 156 -11.01 2.21 28.57
N VAL A 157 -12.31 2.51 28.64
CA VAL A 157 -13.05 2.78 29.87
C VAL A 157 -14.21 1.81 29.95
N HIS A 158 -14.42 1.19 31.11
CA HIS A 158 -15.61 0.36 31.35
C HIS A 158 -16.29 0.69 32.66
N THR A 159 -17.58 0.41 32.75
CA THR A 159 -18.33 0.44 34.00
C THR A 159 -17.79 -0.61 34.97
N LYS A 160 -17.80 -0.32 36.27
CA LYS A 160 -17.43 -1.31 37.30
C LYS A 160 -18.31 -2.57 37.24
N THR A 161 -19.58 -2.40 36.87
CA THR A 161 -20.54 -3.51 36.69
C THR A 161 -20.18 -4.44 35.52
N ALA A 162 -19.44 -3.95 34.51
CA ALA A 162 -18.93 -4.79 33.41
C ALA A 162 -18.02 -5.93 33.90
N LEU A 163 -17.43 -5.79 35.10
CA LEU A 163 -16.59 -6.82 35.68
C LEU A 163 -17.41 -8.02 36.21
N ASN A 164 -18.68 -7.79 36.55
CA ASN A 164 -19.58 -8.77 37.16
C ASN A 164 -18.96 -9.56 38.34
N GLY A 165 -18.03 -8.93 39.07
CA GLY A 165 -17.30 -9.53 40.19
C GLY A 165 -16.34 -10.68 39.84
N GLN A 166 -16.16 -11.02 38.57
CA GLN A 166 -15.40 -12.20 38.14
C GLN A 166 -14.35 -11.90 37.05
N LEU A 167 -14.52 -10.82 36.28
CA LEU A 167 -13.60 -10.47 35.22
C LEU A 167 -12.31 -9.87 35.78
N ARG A 168 -11.17 -10.52 35.50
CA ARG A 168 -9.84 -10.10 35.94
C ARG A 168 -8.83 -10.15 34.79
N PHE A 169 -7.72 -9.44 34.92
CA PHE A 169 -6.54 -9.66 34.07
C PHE A 169 -5.98 -11.05 34.36
N ASP A 170 -5.53 -11.74 33.33
CA ASP A 170 -4.92 -13.06 33.47
C ASP A 170 -3.47 -12.89 33.92
N GLU A 171 -3.16 -13.36 35.13
CA GLU A 171 -1.84 -13.20 35.75
C GLU A 171 -0.78 -14.12 35.14
N THR A 172 -1.18 -15.14 34.38
CA THR A 172 -0.22 -15.97 33.64
C THR A 172 0.28 -15.29 32.36
N LEU A 173 -0.45 -14.28 31.86
CA LEU A 173 -0.10 -13.54 30.64
C LEU A 173 0.80 -12.35 30.93
N LYS A 174 2.11 -12.50 30.67
CA LYS A 174 3.09 -11.40 30.82
C LYS A 174 2.99 -10.34 29.72
N ARG A 175 2.43 -10.70 28.55
CA ARG A 175 2.20 -9.83 27.39
C ARG A 175 0.80 -10.07 26.82
N LEU A 176 0.25 -9.06 26.14
CA LEU A 176 -1.11 -9.10 25.54
C LEU A 176 -2.24 -9.33 26.56
N ASN A 177 -1.99 -9.10 27.85
CA ASN A 177 -3.00 -9.22 28.90
C ASN A 177 -4.12 -8.16 28.74
N ASP A 178 -3.81 -7.01 28.15
CA ASP A 178 -4.77 -5.99 27.74
C ASP A 178 -5.73 -6.52 26.68
N TRP A 179 -5.20 -7.18 25.65
CA TRP A 179 -6.00 -7.74 24.57
C TRP A 179 -6.96 -8.80 25.08
N ASP A 180 -6.46 -9.73 25.90
CA ASP A 180 -7.29 -10.75 26.56
C ASP A 180 -8.38 -10.11 27.42
N PHE A 181 -8.04 -9.11 28.24
CA PHE A 181 -9.00 -8.42 29.09
C PHE A 181 -10.10 -7.73 28.28
N ILE A 182 -9.74 -6.98 27.23
CA ILE A 182 -10.70 -6.27 26.37
C ILE A 182 -11.58 -7.29 25.62
N LEU A 183 -11.04 -8.40 25.14
CA LEU A 183 -11.82 -9.46 24.51
C LEU A 183 -12.83 -10.06 25.50
N LYS A 184 -12.41 -10.41 26.72
CA LYS A 184 -13.30 -10.96 27.75
C LYS A 184 -14.39 -9.95 28.14
N ASN A 185 -14.05 -8.66 28.28
CA ASN A 185 -14.99 -7.58 28.61
C ASN A 185 -16.03 -7.38 27.50
N THR A 186 -15.58 -7.31 26.25
CA THR A 186 -16.41 -6.95 25.09
C THR A 186 -17.12 -8.14 24.44
N ARG A 187 -16.87 -9.38 24.92
CA ARG A 187 -17.48 -10.61 24.40
C ARG A 187 -19.00 -10.58 24.36
N LYS A 188 -19.63 -9.98 25.38
CA LYS A 188 -21.10 -9.89 25.51
C LYS A 188 -21.66 -8.50 25.23
N HIS A 189 -20.82 -7.47 25.28
CA HIS A 189 -21.26 -6.08 25.22
C HIS A 189 -20.42 -5.28 24.23
N LYS A 190 -21.10 -4.65 23.27
CA LYS A 190 -20.45 -3.79 22.29
C LYS A 190 -20.01 -2.49 22.95
N PRO A 191 -18.71 -2.14 22.98
CA PRO A 191 -18.28 -0.84 23.48
C PRO A 191 -18.71 0.30 22.54
N LEU A 192 -18.76 1.51 23.07
CA LEU A 192 -18.87 2.74 22.29
C LEU A 192 -17.52 3.10 21.67
N PHE A 193 -17.54 3.51 20.41
CA PHE A 193 -16.35 4.08 19.76
C PHE A 193 -16.47 5.61 19.71
N VAL A 194 -15.60 6.27 20.46
CA VAL A 194 -15.47 7.73 20.52
C VAL A 194 -14.45 8.16 19.47
N LYS A 195 -14.88 9.00 18.52
CA LYS A 195 -14.04 9.36 17.35
C LYS A 195 -12.92 10.36 17.68
N ASN A 196 -12.97 10.98 18.86
CA ASN A 196 -11.96 11.93 19.34
C ASN A 196 -10.62 11.22 19.56
N ILE A 197 -9.54 11.93 19.27
CA ILE A 197 -8.18 11.54 19.66
C ILE A 197 -7.98 12.13 21.04
N LEU A 198 -7.76 11.28 22.05
CA LEU A 198 -7.69 11.73 23.45
C LEU A 198 -6.49 11.15 24.22
N VAL A 199 -5.64 10.37 23.54
CA VAL A 199 -4.50 9.68 24.15
C VAL A 199 -3.29 9.83 23.23
N ASP A 200 -2.14 10.08 23.84
CA ASP A 200 -0.84 10.07 23.21
C ASP A 200 -0.06 8.84 23.70
N TYR A 201 0.07 7.85 22.83
CA TYR A 201 0.81 6.61 23.06
C TYR A 201 2.26 6.78 22.61
N ASN A 202 3.24 6.53 23.49
CA ASN A 202 4.65 6.70 23.16
C ASN A 202 5.36 5.34 23.04
N CYS A 203 5.82 4.99 21.85
CA CYS A 203 6.58 3.76 21.65
C CYS A 203 7.99 3.86 22.25
N ARG A 204 8.34 2.91 23.12
CA ARG A 204 9.70 2.68 23.64
C ARG A 204 10.28 3.89 24.39
N LEU A 205 9.51 4.47 25.32
CA LEU A 205 10.05 5.47 26.24
C LEU A 205 10.94 4.86 27.33
N ALA A 206 10.62 3.64 27.78
CA ALA A 206 11.39 2.90 28.77
C ALA A 206 11.95 1.59 28.16
N GLU A 207 13.12 1.15 28.63
CA GLU A 207 13.78 -0.06 28.13
C GLU A 207 13.07 -1.35 28.58
N ASN A 208 12.38 -1.31 29.74
CA ASN A 208 11.72 -2.45 30.36
C ASN A 208 10.26 -2.68 29.89
N THR A 209 9.87 -2.18 28.71
CA THR A 209 8.51 -2.43 28.18
C THR A 209 8.29 -3.93 27.94
N SER A 210 7.11 -4.46 28.29
CA SER A 210 6.78 -5.88 27.99
C SER A 210 6.85 -6.19 26.48
N THR A 211 6.66 -5.19 25.63
CA THR A 211 6.84 -5.28 24.18
C THR A 211 8.25 -5.65 23.76
N SER A 212 9.28 -5.30 24.54
CA SER A 212 10.70 -5.59 24.27
C SER A 212 11.26 -6.77 25.06
N SER A 213 10.62 -7.17 26.17
CA SER A 213 11.19 -8.17 27.10
C SER A 213 10.44 -9.50 27.18
N GLU A 214 9.19 -9.58 26.72
CA GLU A 214 8.34 -10.77 26.90
C GLU A 214 7.93 -11.42 25.57
N ASP A 215 7.76 -12.75 25.58
CA ASP A 215 7.31 -13.54 24.42
C ASP A 215 5.94 -13.05 23.90
N TYR A 216 5.86 -12.85 22.59
CA TYR A 216 4.62 -12.49 21.90
C TYR A 216 3.80 -13.72 21.51
N CYS A 217 4.46 -14.78 21.04
CA CYS A 217 3.79 -15.86 20.31
C CYS A 217 2.96 -16.76 21.24
N GLY A 218 3.48 -17.11 22.41
CA GLY A 218 2.78 -17.91 23.42
C GLY A 218 1.45 -17.28 23.84
N PRO A 219 1.45 -16.06 24.42
CA PRO A 219 0.22 -15.35 24.79
C PRO A 219 -0.77 -15.18 23.65
N MET A 220 -0.29 -14.81 22.44
CA MET A 220 -1.16 -14.70 21.27
C MET A 220 -1.87 -16.03 20.97
N LEU A 221 -1.15 -17.15 20.96
CA LEU A 221 -1.73 -18.46 20.71
C LEU A 221 -2.76 -18.86 21.77
N GLU A 222 -2.50 -18.58 23.04
CA GLU A 222 -3.43 -18.87 24.13
C GLU A 222 -4.74 -18.09 23.97
N ILE A 223 -4.64 -16.78 23.69
CA ILE A 223 -5.80 -15.93 23.41
C ILE A 223 -6.57 -16.45 22.19
N LYS A 224 -5.86 -16.76 21.10
CA LYS A 224 -6.46 -17.30 19.87
C LYS A 224 -7.20 -18.63 20.10
N LYS A 225 -6.65 -19.52 20.94
CA LYS A 225 -7.32 -20.77 21.33
C LYS A 225 -8.54 -20.52 22.21
N ARG A 226 -8.45 -19.57 23.14
CA ARG A 226 -9.53 -19.18 24.06
C ARG A 226 -10.75 -18.61 23.35
N PHE A 227 -10.54 -17.87 22.26
CA PHE A 227 -11.59 -17.24 21.46
C PHE A 227 -11.79 -17.92 20.10
N ARG A 228 -11.39 -19.20 19.97
CA ARG A 228 -11.40 -19.92 18.70
C ARG A 228 -12.76 -19.95 18.00
N GLU A 229 -13.87 -19.94 18.76
CA GLU A 229 -15.22 -19.96 18.15
C GLU A 229 -15.58 -18.67 17.41
N PHE A 230 -14.83 -17.59 17.63
CA PHE A 230 -15.03 -16.29 16.99
C PHE A 230 -13.98 -15.97 15.91
N ASP A 231 -12.90 -16.75 15.86
CA ASP A 231 -11.83 -16.60 14.87
C ASP A 231 -12.21 -17.31 13.57
N ASP A 232 -12.20 -16.59 12.45
CA ASP A 232 -12.47 -17.14 11.12
C ASP A 232 -11.28 -17.93 10.55
N ARG A 233 -10.17 -17.99 11.30
CA ARG A 233 -8.90 -18.63 10.96
C ARG A 233 -8.43 -18.19 9.57
N ARG A 234 -8.64 -16.90 9.28
CA ARG A 234 -8.28 -16.31 8.00
C ARG A 234 -6.80 -16.01 7.95
N VAL A 235 -6.20 -16.39 6.82
CA VAL A 235 -4.78 -16.13 6.52
C VAL A 235 -4.66 -15.50 5.14
N GLU A 236 -3.80 -14.50 5.02
CA GLU A 236 -3.43 -13.90 3.73
C GLU A 236 -1.94 -14.07 3.48
N ILE A 237 -1.60 -14.73 2.38
CA ILE A 237 -0.23 -14.85 1.90
C ILE A 237 -0.08 -13.96 0.68
N ASN A 238 0.81 -12.97 0.75
CA ASN A 238 1.24 -12.23 -0.43
C ASN A 238 2.42 -12.97 -1.07
N HIS A 239 2.21 -13.49 -2.27
CA HIS A 239 3.29 -14.07 -3.06
C HIS A 239 3.31 -13.40 -4.43
N ASP A 240 4.45 -12.80 -4.76
CA ASP A 240 4.71 -12.21 -6.08
C ASP A 240 3.68 -11.12 -6.47
N GLY A 241 3.31 -10.30 -5.48
CA GLY A 241 2.39 -9.18 -5.61
C GLY A 241 0.91 -9.58 -5.56
N ILE A 242 0.60 -10.87 -5.50
CA ILE A 242 -0.76 -11.40 -5.51
C ILE A 242 -1.11 -11.94 -4.11
N ILE A 243 -2.29 -11.55 -3.61
CA ILE A 243 -2.81 -11.99 -2.31
C ILE A 243 -3.58 -13.30 -2.48
N TYR A 244 -3.22 -14.30 -1.69
CA TYR A 244 -3.88 -15.59 -1.57
C TYR A 244 -4.54 -15.70 -0.20
N ARG A 245 -5.88 -15.81 -0.21
CA ARG A 245 -6.69 -15.86 1.01
C ARG A 245 -7.08 -17.29 1.37
N PHE A 246 -6.92 -17.65 2.63
CA PHE A 246 -7.38 -18.90 3.22
C PHE A 246 -8.41 -18.55 4.29
N GLU A 247 -9.48 -19.32 4.37
CA GLU A 247 -10.57 -19.13 5.32
C GLU A 247 -10.87 -20.48 5.97
N ASN A 248 -11.23 -20.49 7.25
CA ASN A 248 -11.55 -21.71 7.99
C ASN A 248 -10.43 -22.76 7.95
N LEU A 249 -9.17 -22.34 8.08
CA LEU A 249 -8.05 -23.27 8.09
C LEU A 249 -8.16 -24.27 9.26
N PRO A 250 -7.71 -25.53 9.07
CA PRO A 250 -7.51 -26.45 10.17
C PRO A 250 -6.58 -25.84 11.24
N ASP A 251 -6.86 -26.12 12.51
CA ASP A 251 -6.14 -25.54 13.65
C ASP A 251 -4.62 -25.71 13.54
N LYS A 252 -4.15 -26.90 13.12
CA LYS A 252 -2.71 -27.16 12.93
C LYS A 252 -2.07 -26.19 11.92
N LYS A 253 -2.68 -25.99 10.75
CA LYS A 253 -2.20 -25.06 9.71
C LYS A 253 -2.25 -23.61 10.19
N TYR A 254 -3.36 -23.23 10.82
CA TYR A 254 -3.57 -21.86 11.29
C TYR A 254 -2.56 -21.47 12.37
N TYR A 255 -2.42 -22.28 13.42
CA TYR A 255 -1.47 -21.99 14.50
C TYR A 255 -0.02 -22.10 14.04
N ASN A 256 0.29 -23.05 13.14
CA ASN A 256 1.61 -23.10 12.50
C ASN A 256 1.93 -21.81 11.76
N TYR A 257 1.01 -21.30 10.94
CA TYR A 257 1.19 -20.03 10.25
C TYR A 257 1.37 -18.87 11.22
N LEU A 258 0.59 -18.79 12.29
CA LEU A 258 0.72 -17.71 13.28
C LEU A 258 2.11 -17.65 13.90
N VAL A 259 2.69 -18.78 14.31
CA VAL A 259 4.03 -18.80 14.93
C VAL A 259 5.17 -18.61 13.93
N THR A 260 5.01 -19.06 12.69
CA THR A 260 6.06 -19.00 11.66
C THR A 260 6.09 -17.68 10.89
N SER A 261 4.95 -16.99 10.79
CA SER A 261 4.83 -15.69 10.11
C SER A 261 5.30 -14.51 10.98
N HIS A 262 5.35 -14.67 12.31
CA HIS A 262 5.86 -13.66 13.23
C HIS A 262 7.39 -13.67 13.27
N GLN A 263 8.00 -12.93 12.33
CA GLN A 263 9.47 -12.85 12.16
C GLN A 263 10.17 -11.88 13.11
N ALA A 264 9.45 -11.25 14.04
CA ALA A 264 9.99 -10.18 14.89
C ALA A 264 10.97 -10.70 15.98
N ASP A 265 10.88 -11.98 16.34
CA ASP A 265 11.61 -12.57 17.47
C ASP A 265 12.38 -13.83 17.03
N TRP A 266 13.42 -13.67 16.20
CA TRP A 266 14.28 -14.80 15.85
C TRP A 266 15.01 -15.33 17.08
N ASN A 267 14.95 -16.65 17.29
CA ASN A 267 15.70 -17.29 18.36
C ASN A 267 17.20 -17.27 18.02
N THR A 268 17.95 -16.40 18.67
CA THR A 268 19.41 -16.27 18.50
C THR A 268 20.22 -17.16 19.45
N LYS A 269 19.57 -17.88 20.38
CA LYS A 269 20.23 -18.77 21.33
C LYS A 269 20.67 -20.08 20.67
N ASP A 270 19.78 -20.71 19.91
CA ASP A 270 20.05 -21.98 19.22
C ASP A 270 19.59 -22.01 17.75
N PHE A 271 19.04 -20.91 17.23
CA PHE A 271 18.62 -20.76 15.84
C PHE A 271 17.52 -21.74 15.38
N THR A 272 16.71 -22.27 16.30
CA THR A 272 15.50 -23.01 15.93
C THR A 272 14.42 -22.07 15.42
N ALA A 273 13.75 -22.45 14.34
CA ALA A 273 12.53 -21.78 13.90
C ALA A 273 11.30 -22.41 14.59
N PRO A 274 10.33 -21.60 15.05
CA PRO A 274 9.07 -22.13 15.59
C PRO A 274 8.26 -22.82 14.50
N GLY A 275 7.45 -23.81 14.87
CA GLY A 275 6.59 -24.54 13.94
C GLY A 275 7.37 -25.22 12.80
N PHE A 276 6.74 -25.28 11.61
CA PHE A 276 7.24 -25.89 10.38
C PHE A 276 6.95 -24.99 9.16
N PRO A 277 7.62 -25.17 8.01
CA PRO A 277 7.39 -24.36 6.82
C PRO A 277 5.92 -24.37 6.40
N TYR A 278 5.30 -23.19 6.29
CA TYR A 278 3.97 -23.06 5.69
C TYR A 278 4.03 -22.87 4.17
N MET A 279 5.24 -22.66 3.62
CA MET A 279 5.48 -22.48 2.19
C MET A 279 6.70 -23.29 1.74
N LEU A 280 6.61 -23.94 0.57
CA LEU A 280 7.76 -24.51 -0.12
C LEU A 280 7.86 -23.97 -1.53
N GLN A 281 9.08 -23.92 -2.05
CA GLN A 281 9.35 -23.83 -3.48
C GLN A 281 9.93 -25.15 -3.95
N ILE A 282 9.32 -25.77 -4.96
CA ILE A 282 9.66 -27.11 -5.43
C ILE A 282 9.93 -27.02 -6.92
N GLU A 283 11.07 -27.56 -7.35
CA GLU A 283 11.46 -27.66 -8.73
C GLU A 283 10.83 -28.89 -9.40
N PRO A 284 9.83 -28.73 -10.29
CA PRO A 284 9.29 -29.89 -11.00
C PRO A 284 10.29 -30.45 -12.01
N THR A 285 11.17 -29.59 -12.53
CA THR A 285 12.18 -29.92 -13.53
C THR A 285 13.21 -28.80 -13.61
N ASN A 286 14.47 -29.17 -13.92
CA ASN A 286 15.53 -28.23 -14.28
C ASN A 286 15.86 -28.25 -15.79
N PHE A 287 15.03 -28.90 -16.61
CA PHE A 287 15.04 -28.75 -18.06
C PHE A 287 14.34 -27.46 -18.48
N CYS A 288 14.86 -26.78 -19.50
CA CYS A 288 14.21 -25.62 -20.12
C CYS A 288 14.53 -25.61 -21.62
N ASN A 289 13.55 -25.24 -22.45
CA ASN A 289 13.71 -25.09 -23.90
C ASN A 289 14.32 -23.75 -24.32
N LEU A 290 14.45 -22.78 -23.40
CA LEU A 290 14.97 -21.43 -23.68
C LEU A 290 16.31 -21.18 -22.99
N SER A 291 17.04 -20.18 -23.49
CA SER A 291 18.36 -19.77 -22.97
C SER A 291 18.39 -18.30 -22.56
N CYS A 292 17.48 -17.91 -21.66
CA CYS A 292 17.24 -16.50 -21.31
C CYS A 292 18.52 -15.78 -20.81
N THR A 293 18.67 -14.50 -21.16
CA THR A 293 19.92 -13.73 -20.99
C THR A 293 20.54 -13.78 -19.58
N VAL A 294 19.73 -13.75 -18.52
CA VAL A 294 20.19 -13.77 -17.12
C VAL A 294 19.88 -15.08 -16.38
N CYS A 295 19.38 -16.10 -17.07
CA CYS A 295 19.03 -17.38 -16.42
C CYS A 295 20.26 -18.31 -16.32
N PRO A 296 20.58 -18.85 -15.14
CA PRO A 296 21.67 -19.82 -14.95
C PRO A 296 21.36 -21.19 -15.58
N ALA A 297 20.08 -21.56 -15.74
CA ALA A 297 19.66 -22.82 -16.37
C ALA A 297 19.57 -22.78 -17.90
N ALA A 298 19.97 -21.66 -18.52
CA ALA A 298 20.03 -21.51 -19.97
C ALA A 298 20.80 -22.69 -20.59
N ALA A 299 20.22 -23.34 -21.60
CA ALA A 299 20.79 -24.55 -22.21
C ALA A 299 22.22 -24.37 -22.74
N ASN A 300 22.60 -23.12 -23.05
CA ASN A 300 23.88 -22.75 -23.64
C ASN A 300 24.88 -22.22 -22.60
N LYS A 301 24.52 -22.22 -21.30
CA LYS A 301 25.37 -21.76 -20.20
C LYS A 301 25.73 -22.93 -19.30
N SER A 302 27.00 -23.01 -18.89
CA SER A 302 27.52 -23.99 -17.93
C SER A 302 27.31 -23.58 -16.46
N GLU A 303 26.43 -22.62 -16.17
CA GLU A 303 26.27 -22.08 -14.82
C GLU A 303 25.53 -23.04 -13.86
N LEU A 304 24.60 -23.85 -14.37
CA LEU A 304 23.90 -24.87 -13.58
C LEU A 304 24.70 -26.18 -13.55
N ASN A 305 25.37 -26.44 -12.43
CA ASN A 305 26.25 -27.60 -12.26
C ASN A 305 25.58 -28.70 -11.42
N ARG A 306 24.52 -29.30 -11.96
CA ARG A 306 23.82 -30.45 -11.36
C ARG A 306 23.06 -31.25 -12.40
N ASP A 307 22.81 -32.53 -12.10
CA ASP A 307 22.15 -33.46 -13.02
C ASP A 307 20.76 -32.96 -13.44
N ARG A 308 20.48 -33.06 -14.74
CA ARG A 308 19.17 -32.70 -15.28
C ARG A 308 18.18 -33.85 -15.10
N ARG A 309 17.06 -33.58 -14.44
CA ARG A 309 15.98 -34.54 -14.19
C ARG A 309 14.65 -33.87 -13.89
N HIS A 310 13.58 -34.64 -14.12
CA HIS A 310 12.26 -34.34 -13.58
C HIS A 310 12.15 -34.85 -12.14
N LEU A 311 11.40 -34.11 -11.32
CA LEU A 311 10.84 -34.63 -10.07
C LEU A 311 9.74 -35.64 -10.43
N ARG A 312 9.73 -36.81 -9.79
CA ARG A 312 8.65 -37.79 -10.00
C ARG A 312 7.47 -37.53 -9.07
N PHE A 313 6.28 -37.98 -9.45
CA PHE A 313 5.08 -37.81 -8.63
C PHE A 313 5.18 -38.52 -7.27
N ASP A 314 5.77 -39.71 -7.19
CA ASP A 314 5.97 -40.44 -5.93
C ASP A 314 6.87 -39.68 -4.95
N GLU A 315 7.92 -39.04 -5.47
CA GLU A 315 8.84 -38.19 -4.70
C GLU A 315 8.14 -36.92 -4.20
N PHE A 316 7.33 -36.29 -5.05
CA PHE A 316 6.52 -35.14 -4.67
C PHE A 316 5.54 -35.46 -3.54
N LYS A 317 4.88 -36.62 -3.60
CA LYS A 317 3.97 -37.07 -2.53
C LYS A 317 4.69 -37.17 -1.19
N LYS A 318 5.89 -37.78 -1.15
CA LYS A 318 6.69 -37.87 0.08
C LYS A 318 6.95 -36.50 0.71
N ILE A 319 7.27 -35.50 -0.11
CA ILE A 319 7.49 -34.12 0.33
C ILE A 319 6.22 -33.50 0.92
N VAL A 320 5.08 -33.63 0.22
CA VAL A 320 3.82 -33.00 0.64
C VAL A 320 3.22 -33.69 1.87
N ASP A 321 3.28 -35.02 1.93
CA ASP A 321 2.68 -35.81 3.01
C ASP A 321 3.35 -35.53 4.36
N ASP A 322 4.67 -35.32 4.39
CA ASP A 322 5.39 -34.99 5.63
C ASP A 322 5.00 -33.61 6.21
N LEU A 323 4.57 -32.66 5.37
CA LEU A 323 4.21 -31.31 5.79
C LEU A 323 2.70 -31.00 5.64
N GLU A 324 1.86 -32.00 5.36
CA GLU A 324 0.44 -31.79 5.02
C GLU A 324 -0.30 -30.95 6.08
N ASP A 325 -0.03 -31.20 7.36
CA ASP A 325 -0.65 -30.53 8.51
C ASP A 325 -0.22 -29.07 8.70
N TYR A 326 0.81 -28.62 7.98
CA TYR A 326 1.48 -27.32 8.20
C TYR A 326 1.50 -26.45 6.94
N LEU A 327 1.55 -27.09 5.78
CA LEU A 327 1.76 -26.47 4.48
C LEU A 327 0.49 -25.77 3.98
N LEU A 328 0.66 -24.52 3.52
CA LEU A 328 -0.40 -23.69 2.96
C LEU A 328 -0.17 -23.37 1.48
N PHE A 329 1.09 -23.28 1.06
CA PHE A 329 1.43 -22.70 -0.24
C PHE A 329 2.61 -23.39 -0.91
N LEU A 330 2.48 -23.72 -2.20
CA LEU A 330 3.55 -24.28 -3.02
C LEU A 330 3.84 -23.40 -4.24
N VAL A 331 5.13 -23.14 -4.42
CA VAL A 331 5.70 -22.47 -5.58
C VAL A 331 6.31 -23.55 -6.47
N MET A 332 5.67 -23.84 -7.60
CA MET A 332 5.99 -24.98 -8.46
C MET A 332 6.87 -24.56 -9.64
N TRP A 333 8.01 -23.97 -9.33
CA TRP A 333 9.12 -23.72 -10.26
C TRP A 333 10.43 -23.53 -9.49
N GLU A 334 11.55 -23.70 -10.19
CA GLU A 334 12.84 -23.13 -9.84
C GLU A 334 13.48 -22.58 -11.12
N TRP A 335 14.44 -23.30 -11.70
CA TRP A 335 15.22 -22.78 -12.82
C TRP A 335 14.87 -23.41 -14.18
N GLY A 336 14.07 -24.49 -14.21
CA GLY A 336 13.54 -25.08 -15.45
C GLY A 336 12.18 -24.51 -15.91
N GLU A 337 11.66 -25.05 -17.02
CA GLU A 337 10.30 -24.83 -17.52
C GLU A 337 9.36 -25.93 -16.98
N PRO A 338 8.48 -25.60 -16.00
CA PRO A 338 7.64 -26.60 -15.32
C PRO A 338 6.81 -27.48 -16.28
N PHE A 339 6.35 -26.93 -17.40
CA PHE A 339 5.49 -27.63 -18.36
C PHE A 339 6.19 -28.76 -19.11
N LEU A 340 7.51 -28.89 -19.00
CA LEU A 340 8.24 -30.07 -19.48
C LEU A 340 8.08 -31.30 -18.59
N ASN A 341 7.58 -31.15 -17.35
CA ASN A 341 7.29 -32.30 -16.49
C ASN A 341 5.87 -32.86 -16.82
N PRO A 342 5.75 -34.10 -17.31
CA PRO A 342 4.46 -34.69 -17.67
C PRO A 342 3.52 -34.93 -16.48
N GLU A 343 4.07 -35.05 -15.26
CA GLU A 343 3.36 -35.33 -14.01
C GLU A 343 2.99 -34.07 -13.22
N LEU A 344 3.37 -32.87 -13.69
CA LEU A 344 3.03 -31.60 -13.03
C LEU A 344 1.52 -31.47 -12.74
N PRO A 345 0.58 -31.80 -13.66
CA PRO A 345 -0.85 -31.68 -13.35
C PRO A 345 -1.29 -32.55 -12.17
N ASP A 346 -0.68 -33.73 -11.99
CA ASP A 346 -1.00 -34.65 -10.90
C ASP A 346 -0.46 -34.12 -9.56
N MET A 347 0.75 -33.54 -9.57
CA MET A 347 1.32 -32.84 -8.40
C MET A 347 0.42 -31.67 -7.95
N LEU A 348 -0.03 -30.86 -8.91
CA LEU A 348 -0.91 -29.72 -8.64
C LEU A 348 -2.25 -30.14 -8.05
N ARG A 349 -2.85 -31.21 -8.61
CA ARG A 349 -4.07 -31.82 -8.07
C ARG A 349 -3.87 -32.29 -6.64
N TYR A 350 -2.81 -33.06 -6.41
CA TYR A 350 -2.51 -33.68 -5.12
C TYR A 350 -2.39 -32.66 -3.99
N ALA A 351 -1.76 -31.52 -4.27
CA ALA A 351 -1.68 -30.40 -3.32
C ALA A 351 -3.03 -29.70 -3.13
N SER A 352 -3.76 -29.43 -4.22
CA SER A 352 -5.06 -28.76 -4.15
C SER A 352 -6.09 -29.55 -3.32
N ASP A 353 -6.10 -30.87 -3.45
CA ASP A 353 -7.03 -31.75 -2.71
C ASP A 353 -6.77 -31.70 -1.18
N ARG A 354 -5.61 -31.21 -0.75
CA ARG A 354 -5.20 -30.99 0.65
C ARG A 354 -5.36 -29.53 1.11
N GLY A 355 -6.05 -28.73 0.31
CA GLY A 355 -6.24 -27.30 0.57
C GLY A 355 -4.95 -26.47 0.49
N ILE A 356 -3.92 -26.98 -0.19
CA ILE A 356 -2.65 -26.28 -0.41
C ILE A 356 -2.76 -25.49 -1.72
N LYS A 357 -2.53 -24.18 -1.66
CA LYS A 357 -2.57 -23.35 -2.87
C LYS A 357 -1.26 -23.48 -3.64
N THR A 358 -1.37 -23.59 -4.95
CA THR A 358 -0.23 -23.77 -5.83
C THR A 358 -0.14 -22.65 -6.86
N VAL A 359 1.08 -22.23 -7.16
CA VAL A 359 1.39 -21.31 -8.25
C VAL A 359 2.49 -21.89 -9.10
N THR A 360 2.37 -21.77 -10.43
CA THR A 360 3.43 -22.16 -11.36
C THR A 360 3.60 -21.09 -12.44
N SER A 361 4.69 -21.17 -13.19
CA SER A 361 4.99 -20.23 -14.28
C SER A 361 5.42 -20.97 -15.54
N THR A 362 5.26 -20.33 -16.69
CA THR A 362 5.67 -20.87 -17.98
C THR A 362 6.12 -19.77 -18.93
N ASN A 363 7.04 -20.13 -19.82
CA ASN A 363 7.46 -19.32 -20.97
C ASN A 363 6.49 -19.39 -22.16
N ALA A 364 5.34 -20.07 -22.00
CA ALA A 364 4.22 -20.18 -22.93
C ALA A 364 4.38 -21.12 -24.14
N HIS A 365 5.55 -21.72 -24.36
CA HIS A 365 5.80 -22.51 -25.59
C HIS A 365 5.06 -23.86 -25.62
N PHE A 366 4.68 -24.40 -24.46
CA PHE A 366 3.99 -25.68 -24.33
C PHE A 366 2.47 -25.55 -24.19
N LEU A 367 1.92 -24.36 -24.43
CA LEU A 367 0.49 -24.07 -24.27
C LEU A 367 -0.34 -24.39 -25.54
N HIS A 368 0.17 -25.25 -26.41
CA HIS A 368 -0.53 -25.75 -27.59
C HIS A 368 -1.16 -27.14 -27.36
N ASP A 369 -0.64 -27.93 -26.41
CA ASP A 369 -1.25 -29.20 -26.01
C ASP A 369 -2.50 -28.94 -25.16
N THR A 370 -3.66 -29.01 -25.83
CA THR A 370 -4.95 -28.78 -25.17
C THR A 370 -5.31 -29.83 -24.11
N GLY A 371 -4.84 -31.07 -24.25
CA GLY A 371 -5.11 -32.14 -23.29
C GLY A 371 -4.35 -31.93 -21.99
N TYR A 372 -3.05 -31.64 -22.11
CA TYR A 372 -2.21 -31.26 -20.96
C TYR A 372 -2.72 -29.98 -20.29
N LEU A 373 -3.04 -28.95 -21.07
CA LEU A 373 -3.61 -27.71 -20.56
C LEU A 373 -4.93 -27.91 -19.82
N GLN A 374 -5.81 -28.78 -20.31
CA GLN A 374 -7.06 -29.10 -19.63
C GLN A 374 -6.79 -29.72 -18.26
N ARG A 375 -5.80 -30.62 -18.14
CA ARG A 375 -5.38 -31.19 -16.85
C ARG A 375 -4.84 -30.10 -15.92
N ILE A 376 -3.99 -29.19 -16.41
CA ILE A 376 -3.50 -28.04 -15.62
C ILE A 376 -4.65 -27.17 -15.13
N LEU A 377 -5.55 -26.74 -16.01
CA LEU A 377 -6.63 -25.80 -15.68
C LEU A 377 -7.71 -26.41 -14.80
N THR A 378 -7.82 -27.74 -14.77
CA THR A 378 -8.74 -28.43 -13.88
C THR A 378 -8.08 -28.83 -12.57
N SER A 379 -6.73 -28.91 -12.49
CA SER A 379 -5.94 -29.40 -11.33
C SER A 379 -6.20 -28.71 -9.98
N GLY A 380 -6.87 -27.55 -9.97
CA GLY A 380 -6.99 -26.73 -8.76
C GLY A 380 -5.84 -25.73 -8.58
N LEU A 381 -4.94 -25.63 -9.58
CA LEU A 381 -3.92 -24.59 -9.66
C LEU A 381 -4.51 -23.20 -9.35
N SER A 382 -3.93 -22.51 -8.37
CA SER A 382 -4.46 -21.20 -7.94
C SER A 382 -4.10 -20.10 -8.94
N THR A 383 -2.84 -20.05 -9.39
CA THR A 383 -2.38 -19.06 -10.38
C THR A 383 -1.42 -19.71 -11.38
N LEU A 384 -1.67 -19.49 -12.67
CA LEU A 384 -0.74 -19.74 -13.76
C LEU A 384 -0.13 -18.41 -14.22
N ILE A 385 1.18 -18.27 -14.08
CA ILE A 385 1.93 -17.13 -14.60
C ILE A 385 2.39 -17.45 -16.02
N ILE A 386 2.01 -16.61 -16.99
CA ILE A 386 2.45 -16.71 -18.38
C ILE A 386 3.39 -15.54 -18.63
N ALA A 387 4.66 -15.83 -18.90
CA ALA A 387 5.69 -14.80 -18.98
C ALA A 387 5.95 -14.40 -20.45
N ILE A 388 5.54 -13.19 -20.80
CA ILE A 388 5.74 -12.57 -22.12
C ILE A 388 6.18 -11.13 -21.86
N ASP A 389 7.43 -10.81 -22.20
CA ASP A 389 8.06 -9.58 -21.73
C ASP A 389 8.02 -8.44 -22.76
N SER A 390 7.70 -8.71 -24.02
CA SER A 390 7.70 -7.71 -25.09
C SER A 390 6.71 -8.10 -26.19
N LEU A 391 6.21 -7.12 -26.93
CA LEU A 391 5.44 -7.29 -28.17
C LEU A 391 6.30 -7.08 -29.43
N LYS A 392 7.58 -6.70 -29.26
CA LYS A 392 8.57 -6.56 -30.32
C LYS A 392 9.45 -7.81 -30.36
N ASN A 393 9.61 -8.43 -31.53
CA ASN A 393 10.42 -9.64 -31.68
C ASN A 393 11.85 -9.47 -31.16
N ASP A 394 12.55 -8.40 -31.57
CA ASP A 394 13.94 -8.18 -31.17
C ASP A 394 14.12 -8.08 -29.64
N SER A 395 13.21 -7.38 -28.96
CA SER A 395 13.25 -7.22 -27.50
C SER A 395 12.84 -8.50 -26.78
N TYR A 396 11.87 -9.24 -27.33
CA TYR A 396 11.47 -10.54 -26.82
C TYR A 396 12.62 -11.55 -26.92
N GLU A 397 13.20 -11.72 -28.11
CA GLU A 397 14.28 -12.67 -28.37
C GLU A 397 15.58 -12.31 -27.65
N PHE A 398 15.87 -11.01 -27.49
CA PHE A 398 17.00 -10.54 -26.69
C PHE A 398 16.95 -11.12 -25.27
N TYR A 399 15.79 -11.11 -24.62
CA TYR A 399 15.66 -11.64 -23.27
C TYR A 399 15.38 -13.15 -23.24
N ARG A 400 14.40 -13.60 -24.04
CA ARG A 400 13.92 -14.99 -24.18
C ARG A 400 14.61 -15.70 -25.34
N ARG A 401 15.95 -15.80 -25.31
CA ARG A 401 16.73 -16.39 -26.41
C ARG A 401 16.26 -17.81 -26.74
N GLY A 402 16.02 -18.06 -28.03
CA GLY A 402 15.45 -19.31 -28.54
C GLY A 402 13.93 -19.39 -28.47
N GLY A 403 13.26 -18.33 -27.98
CA GLY A 403 11.80 -18.25 -27.94
C GLY A 403 11.23 -17.62 -29.19
N ASN A 404 9.95 -17.90 -29.45
CA ASN A 404 9.17 -17.32 -30.53
C ASN A 404 7.94 -16.60 -29.95
N LEU A 405 7.85 -15.30 -30.22
CA LEU A 405 6.80 -14.44 -29.67
C LEU A 405 5.39 -14.86 -30.12
N ASP A 406 5.24 -15.26 -31.39
CA ASP A 406 3.94 -15.67 -31.93
C ASP A 406 3.43 -16.94 -31.26
N ILE A 407 4.32 -17.92 -31.02
CA ILE A 407 3.99 -19.13 -30.26
C ILE A 407 3.53 -18.76 -28.84
N ALA A 408 4.25 -17.85 -28.17
CA ALA A 408 3.90 -17.44 -26.81
C ALA A 408 2.54 -16.72 -26.75
N LEU A 409 2.27 -15.80 -27.68
CA LEU A 409 1.00 -15.08 -27.78
C LEU A 409 -0.16 -16.02 -28.15
N ALA A 410 0.06 -16.97 -29.05
CA ALA A 410 -0.91 -18.01 -29.39
C ALA A 410 -1.21 -18.89 -28.17
N GLY A 411 -0.18 -19.30 -27.43
CA GLY A 411 -0.30 -20.06 -26.18
C GLY A 411 -1.14 -19.32 -25.12
N LEU A 412 -0.89 -18.03 -24.92
CA LEU A 412 -1.71 -17.19 -24.04
C LEU A 412 -3.18 -17.18 -24.46
N LYS A 413 -3.45 -16.96 -25.75
CA LYS A 413 -4.82 -16.96 -26.30
C LYS A 413 -5.50 -18.32 -26.08
N ASN A 414 -4.77 -19.42 -26.28
CA ASN A 414 -5.27 -20.78 -26.08
C ASN A 414 -5.67 -21.03 -24.63
N VAL A 415 -4.80 -20.70 -23.67
CA VAL A 415 -5.09 -20.86 -22.24
C VAL A 415 -6.31 -20.06 -21.81
N VAL A 416 -6.40 -18.80 -22.23
CA VAL A 416 -7.54 -17.94 -21.84
C VAL A 416 -8.85 -18.45 -22.46
N THR A 417 -8.80 -18.93 -23.71
CA THR A 417 -9.96 -19.54 -24.38
C THR A 417 -10.41 -20.82 -23.66
N LEU A 418 -9.46 -21.71 -23.39
CA LEU A 418 -9.74 -22.99 -22.75
C LEU A 418 -10.23 -22.80 -21.31
N LYS A 419 -9.63 -21.88 -20.54
CA LYS A 419 -10.12 -21.50 -19.20
C LYS A 419 -11.60 -21.08 -19.25
N LYS A 420 -12.00 -20.26 -20.23
CA LYS A 420 -13.40 -19.82 -20.36
C LYS A 420 -14.31 -21.01 -20.64
N LYS A 421 -13.91 -21.90 -21.56
CA LYS A 421 -14.65 -23.13 -21.90
C LYS A 421 -14.83 -24.06 -20.70
N LEU A 422 -13.78 -24.23 -19.89
CA LEU A 422 -13.78 -25.13 -18.72
C LEU A 422 -14.36 -24.50 -17.45
N HIS A 423 -14.70 -23.19 -17.49
CA HIS A 423 -15.06 -22.42 -16.30
C HIS A 423 -14.02 -22.50 -15.16
N SER A 424 -12.74 -22.70 -15.50
CA SER A 424 -11.67 -22.88 -14.52
C SER A 424 -11.51 -21.67 -13.59
N ALA A 425 -11.29 -21.95 -12.30
CA ALA A 425 -11.00 -20.96 -11.27
C ALA A 425 -9.53 -20.49 -11.26
N THR A 426 -8.63 -21.18 -11.97
CA THR A 426 -7.20 -20.84 -12.04
C THR A 426 -7.01 -19.42 -12.55
N ARG A 427 -6.36 -18.55 -11.77
CA ARG A 427 -6.03 -17.19 -12.17
C ARG A 427 -4.95 -17.21 -13.25
N ILE A 428 -5.19 -16.59 -14.39
CA ILE A 428 -4.20 -16.39 -15.45
C ILE A 428 -3.56 -15.02 -15.25
N ASN A 429 -2.28 -15.03 -14.90
CA ASN A 429 -1.46 -13.84 -14.73
C ASN A 429 -0.52 -13.68 -15.92
N LEU A 430 -0.76 -12.66 -16.75
CA LEU A 430 0.22 -12.26 -17.76
C LEU A 430 1.31 -11.43 -17.09
N ARG A 431 2.55 -11.89 -17.16
CA ARG A 431 3.68 -11.24 -16.51
C ARG A 431 4.70 -10.72 -17.51
N MET A 432 5.10 -9.48 -17.29
CA MET A 432 6.19 -8.79 -17.96
C MET A 432 7.35 -8.58 -16.98
N VAL A 433 8.57 -8.94 -17.39
CA VAL A 433 9.81 -8.45 -16.79
C VAL A 433 10.20 -7.15 -17.48
N LEU A 434 10.20 -6.05 -16.73
CA LEU A 434 10.46 -4.72 -17.24
C LEU A 434 11.97 -4.44 -17.32
N MET A 435 12.44 -4.14 -18.52
CA MET A 435 13.83 -3.91 -18.90
C MET A 435 13.98 -2.59 -19.66
N ASN A 436 15.21 -2.14 -19.88
CA ASN A 436 15.49 -0.98 -20.74
C ASN A 436 14.95 -1.13 -22.18
N SER A 437 14.93 -2.35 -22.73
CA SER A 437 14.53 -2.60 -24.11
C SER A 437 13.01 -2.57 -24.34
N ASN A 438 12.21 -2.71 -23.28
CA ASN A 438 10.75 -2.88 -23.38
C ASN A 438 9.96 -1.94 -22.46
N GLU A 439 10.61 -0.99 -21.76
CA GLU A 439 9.90 -0.17 -20.77
C GLU A 439 8.81 0.74 -21.36
N ASP A 440 8.90 1.02 -22.66
CA ASP A 440 7.88 1.74 -23.45
C ASP A 440 6.67 0.86 -23.85
N GLU A 441 6.77 -0.47 -23.73
CA GLU A 441 5.73 -1.41 -24.14
C GLU A 441 4.74 -1.75 -23.02
N ARG A 442 5.02 -1.36 -21.77
CA ARG A 442 4.22 -1.72 -20.58
C ARG A 442 2.72 -1.51 -20.78
N ASP A 443 2.34 -0.30 -21.19
CA ASP A 443 0.94 0.09 -21.30
C ASP A 443 0.24 -0.57 -22.50
N HIS A 444 1.00 -0.86 -23.56
CA HIS A 444 0.53 -1.64 -24.71
C HIS A 444 0.26 -3.10 -24.34
N LEU A 445 1.21 -3.75 -23.66
CA LEU A 445 1.06 -5.13 -23.21
C LEU A 445 -0.09 -5.28 -22.19
N ARG A 446 -0.30 -4.30 -21.31
CA ARG A 446 -1.49 -4.23 -20.45
C ARG A 446 -2.79 -4.16 -21.26
N SER A 447 -2.80 -3.40 -22.35
CA SER A 447 -3.97 -3.29 -23.22
C SER A 447 -4.24 -4.61 -23.96
N VAL A 448 -3.20 -5.33 -24.39
CA VAL A 448 -3.31 -6.69 -24.91
C VAL A 448 -3.90 -7.64 -23.85
N ALA A 449 -3.41 -7.57 -22.62
CA ALA A 449 -3.90 -8.34 -21.48
C ALA A 449 -5.42 -8.13 -21.27
N ARG A 450 -5.86 -6.87 -21.26
CA ARG A 450 -7.29 -6.49 -21.16
C ARG A 450 -8.12 -7.06 -22.30
N ARG A 451 -7.66 -6.91 -23.54
CA ARG A 451 -8.36 -7.38 -24.75
C ARG A 451 -8.51 -8.89 -24.76
N LEU A 452 -7.49 -9.63 -24.33
CA LEU A 452 -7.54 -11.09 -24.21
C LEU A 452 -8.38 -11.56 -23.02
N GLN A 453 -8.66 -10.66 -22.06
CA GLN A 453 -9.39 -10.91 -20.81
C GLN A 453 -8.62 -11.84 -19.84
N VAL A 454 -7.31 -11.64 -19.72
CA VAL A 454 -6.54 -12.26 -18.62
C VAL A 454 -7.03 -11.75 -17.27
N ASP A 455 -6.80 -12.51 -16.20
CA ASP A 455 -7.32 -12.13 -14.87
C ASP A 455 -6.47 -11.06 -14.21
N THR A 456 -5.15 -11.19 -14.31
CA THR A 456 -4.19 -10.29 -13.67
C THR A 456 -3.06 -9.97 -14.65
N PHE A 457 -2.57 -8.75 -14.60
CA PHE A 457 -1.37 -8.31 -15.30
C PHE A 457 -0.34 -7.83 -14.28
N THR A 458 0.88 -8.35 -14.35
CA THR A 458 1.97 -7.97 -13.43
C THR A 458 3.21 -7.52 -14.18
N VAL A 459 3.80 -6.43 -13.71
CA VAL A 459 5.05 -5.87 -14.24
C VAL A 459 6.11 -5.99 -13.16
N LYS A 460 6.95 -7.01 -13.28
CA LYS A 460 8.04 -7.30 -12.34
C LYS A 460 9.28 -6.55 -12.79
N THR A 461 10.00 -5.93 -11.85
CA THR A 461 11.27 -5.25 -12.18
C THR A 461 12.30 -6.27 -12.64
N ALA A 462 13.17 -5.91 -13.59
CA ALA A 462 14.28 -6.75 -14.01
C ALA A 462 15.14 -7.19 -12.82
N TYR A 463 15.56 -8.45 -12.85
CA TYR A 463 16.56 -9.00 -11.95
C TYR A 463 17.90 -9.14 -12.68
N PRO A 464 18.79 -8.14 -12.58
CA PRO A 464 20.17 -8.32 -13.00
C PRO A 464 20.87 -9.21 -11.97
N ASN A 465 21.23 -10.44 -12.38
CA ASN A 465 21.81 -11.49 -11.54
C ASN A 465 22.74 -10.94 -10.41
N CYS A 466 22.51 -11.37 -9.17
CA CYS A 466 23.28 -10.95 -7.99
C CYS A 466 24.77 -11.30 -8.14
N GLY A 467 25.63 -10.29 -8.25
CA GLY A 467 27.09 -10.45 -8.25
C GLY A 467 27.81 -10.21 -9.58
N ALA A 468 27.07 -9.92 -10.66
CA ALA A 468 27.64 -9.46 -11.93
C ALA A 468 27.07 -8.10 -12.31
N ILE A 469 27.70 -7.02 -11.82
CA ILE A 469 27.31 -5.61 -12.07
C ILE A 469 27.14 -5.31 -13.58
N GLN A 470 27.83 -6.05 -14.44
CA GLN A 470 27.72 -5.92 -15.91
C GLN A 470 26.29 -6.16 -16.43
N ASN A 471 25.48 -6.96 -15.75
CA ASN A 471 24.11 -7.22 -16.19
C ASN A 471 23.16 -6.05 -15.90
N ASP A 472 23.44 -5.21 -14.91
CA ASP A 472 22.60 -4.06 -14.59
C ASP A 472 22.55 -3.09 -15.78
N ALA A 473 23.73 -2.72 -16.31
CA ALA A 473 23.84 -1.87 -17.49
C ALA A 473 23.16 -2.50 -18.73
N LEU A 474 23.07 -3.83 -18.78
CA LEU A 474 22.51 -4.56 -19.92
C LEU A 474 20.97 -4.55 -19.93
N ILE A 475 20.32 -4.76 -18.78
CA ILE A 475 18.86 -5.01 -18.76
C ILE A 475 18.05 -4.05 -17.89
N VAL A 476 18.66 -3.25 -17.00
CA VAL A 476 17.91 -2.41 -16.06
C VAL A 476 17.29 -1.22 -16.78
N PRO A 477 16.00 -0.91 -16.55
CA PRO A 477 15.31 0.23 -17.15
C PRO A 477 16.08 1.55 -17.03
N THR A 478 16.00 2.39 -18.06
CA THR A 478 16.62 3.72 -18.04
C THR A 478 15.87 4.65 -17.08
N ASN A 479 14.55 4.49 -16.94
CA ASN A 479 13.76 5.23 -15.97
C ASN A 479 14.01 4.73 -14.53
N PRO A 480 14.49 5.59 -13.60
CA PRO A 480 14.72 5.21 -12.20
C PRO A 480 13.48 4.67 -11.47
N GLU A 481 12.28 5.15 -11.82
CA GLU A 481 11.02 4.70 -11.21
C GLU A 481 10.64 3.27 -11.63
N HIS A 482 11.32 2.69 -12.62
CA HIS A 482 11.11 1.33 -13.11
C HIS A 482 12.14 0.32 -12.60
N ARG A 483 13.19 0.79 -11.90
CA ARG A 483 14.30 -0.06 -11.47
C ARG A 483 13.98 -0.80 -10.18
N ARG A 484 14.60 -1.96 -9.95
CA ARG A 484 14.45 -2.71 -8.69
C ARG A 484 15.15 -2.04 -7.51
N TYR A 485 16.43 -1.73 -7.69
CA TYR A 485 17.30 -1.18 -6.64
C TYR A 485 17.47 0.33 -6.79
N ALA A 486 17.86 0.97 -5.69
CA ALA A 486 18.45 2.29 -5.71
C ALA A 486 19.94 2.17 -6.09
N TYR A 487 20.42 3.12 -6.90
CA TYR A 487 21.79 3.16 -7.41
C TYR A 487 22.46 4.48 -7.02
N LYS A 488 23.80 4.49 -6.96
CA LYS A 488 24.55 5.74 -6.82
C LYS A 488 24.32 6.62 -8.06
N PRO A 489 24.19 7.95 -7.89
CA PRO A 489 23.92 8.87 -8.99
C PRO A 489 24.86 8.67 -10.18
N GLY A 490 24.30 8.57 -11.39
CA GLY A 490 25.08 8.41 -12.63
C GLY A 490 25.69 7.03 -12.86
N THR A 491 25.42 6.03 -12.02
CA THR A 491 26.00 4.69 -12.13
C THR A 491 24.96 3.57 -12.04
N PHE A 492 25.38 2.33 -12.30
CA PHE A 492 24.65 1.10 -11.96
C PHE A 492 25.21 0.42 -10.69
N GLU A 493 25.94 1.16 -9.85
CA GLU A 493 26.38 0.65 -8.56
C GLU A 493 25.22 0.70 -7.55
N ARG A 494 24.76 -0.48 -7.10
CA ARG A 494 23.63 -0.62 -6.17
C ARG A 494 24.00 -0.12 -4.78
N ILE A 495 23.05 0.52 -4.10
CA ILE A 495 23.25 0.99 -2.71
C ILE A 495 23.05 -0.18 -1.75
N ARG A 496 24.09 -0.54 -1.00
CA ARG A 496 24.06 -1.62 -0.01
C ARG A 496 23.49 -1.14 1.33
N THR A 497 22.62 -1.94 1.95
CA THR A 497 21.98 -1.67 3.25
C THR A 497 22.08 -2.82 4.25
N GLY A 498 22.46 -4.03 3.82
CA GLY A 498 22.68 -5.14 4.76
C GLY A 498 21.40 -5.77 5.36
N GLY A 499 20.26 -5.72 4.66
CA GLY A 499 18.96 -6.16 5.21
C GLY A 499 18.88 -7.63 5.67
N PRO A 500 17.99 -7.95 6.64
CA PRO A 500 17.89 -9.29 7.24
C PRO A 500 17.38 -10.36 6.26
N CYS A 501 17.91 -11.59 6.33
CA CYS A 501 17.44 -12.74 5.55
C CYS A 501 16.35 -13.52 6.30
N THR A 502 15.12 -13.52 5.77
CA THR A 502 13.95 -14.08 6.46
C THR A 502 13.47 -15.43 5.93
N LYS A 503 13.72 -15.77 4.66
CA LYS A 503 13.22 -17.00 4.01
C LYS A 503 13.49 -18.31 4.78
N PRO A 504 14.70 -18.55 5.31
CA PRO A 504 15.03 -19.81 6.00
C PRO A 504 14.22 -20.06 7.29
N TRP A 505 13.43 -19.07 7.74
CA TRP A 505 12.61 -19.14 8.95
C TRP A 505 11.16 -19.53 8.69
N PHE A 506 10.71 -19.56 7.43
CA PHE A 506 9.34 -19.98 7.09
C PHE A 506 9.21 -20.83 5.82
N MET A 507 10.31 -21.05 5.08
CA MET A 507 10.28 -21.72 3.78
C MET A 507 11.53 -22.57 3.54
N PHE A 508 11.33 -23.69 2.83
CA PHE A 508 12.38 -24.43 2.14
C PHE A 508 12.23 -24.39 0.63
N ASN A 509 13.34 -24.61 -0.08
CA ASN A 509 13.38 -24.81 -1.52
C ASN A 509 13.91 -26.23 -1.77
N ILE A 510 13.27 -26.95 -2.69
CA ILE A 510 13.54 -28.37 -2.94
C ILE A 510 13.79 -28.54 -4.42
N HIS A 511 14.99 -28.97 -4.77
CA HIS A 511 15.37 -29.23 -6.15
C HIS A 511 14.87 -30.60 -6.62
N SER A 512 14.87 -30.85 -7.94
CA SER A 512 14.31 -32.08 -8.52
C SER A 512 15.03 -33.37 -8.09
N ASN A 513 16.23 -33.27 -7.51
CA ASN A 513 16.98 -34.37 -6.91
C ASN A 513 16.73 -34.57 -5.40
N GLY A 514 15.81 -33.82 -4.80
CA GLY A 514 15.43 -33.92 -3.39
C GLY A 514 16.25 -33.06 -2.45
N ASN A 515 17.36 -32.47 -2.91
CA ASN A 515 18.17 -31.61 -2.06
C ASN A 515 17.38 -30.39 -1.58
N VAL A 516 17.50 -30.11 -0.29
CA VAL A 516 16.83 -29.04 0.43
C VAL A 516 17.81 -27.91 0.66
N VAL A 517 17.49 -26.74 0.12
CA VAL A 517 18.31 -25.53 0.23
C VAL A 517 17.50 -24.37 0.83
N ALA A 518 18.18 -23.47 1.53
CA ALA A 518 17.53 -22.36 2.22
C ALA A 518 17.06 -21.22 1.30
N CYS A 519 17.49 -21.19 0.03
CA CYS A 519 17.14 -20.13 -0.90
C CYS A 519 17.10 -20.61 -2.35
N ASN A 520 16.11 -20.15 -3.12
CA ASN A 520 16.00 -20.36 -4.56
C ASN A 520 17.19 -19.80 -5.37
N TYR A 521 17.97 -18.87 -4.81
CA TYR A 521 19.20 -18.36 -5.44
C TYR A 521 20.39 -19.32 -5.36
N ASP A 522 20.28 -20.38 -4.55
CA ASP A 522 21.29 -21.42 -4.43
C ASP A 522 21.11 -22.52 -5.48
N TYR A 523 21.10 -22.11 -6.75
CA TYR A 523 20.79 -23.01 -7.88
C TYR A 523 21.78 -24.17 -8.03
N ASN A 524 22.99 -24.05 -7.48
CA ASN A 524 24.03 -25.09 -7.46
C ASN A 524 24.15 -25.84 -6.12
N GLN A 525 23.21 -25.64 -5.19
CA GLN A 525 23.09 -26.44 -3.96
C GLN A 525 24.27 -26.30 -2.99
N GLU A 526 24.95 -25.16 -2.97
CA GLU A 526 26.11 -24.86 -2.11
C GLU A 526 25.73 -24.76 -0.62
N MET A 527 24.46 -24.50 -0.32
CA MET A 527 23.90 -24.34 1.03
C MET A 527 22.85 -25.44 1.32
N THR A 528 23.10 -26.66 0.86
CA THR A 528 22.25 -27.83 1.15
C THR A 528 22.25 -28.15 2.64
N VAL A 529 21.05 -28.37 3.18
CA VAL A 529 20.84 -28.74 4.61
C VAL A 529 20.31 -30.16 4.80
N GLY A 530 20.04 -30.87 3.70
CA GLY A 530 19.62 -32.27 3.70
C GLY A 530 18.93 -32.66 2.39
N ASN A 531 18.38 -33.88 2.34
CA ASN A 531 17.65 -34.39 1.17
C ASN A 531 16.26 -34.93 1.58
N ALA A 532 15.20 -34.42 0.96
CA ALA A 532 13.81 -34.74 1.26
C ALA A 532 13.40 -36.19 0.88
N PHE A 533 14.23 -36.89 0.12
CA PHE A 533 14.01 -38.30 -0.25
C PHE A 533 14.64 -39.27 0.76
N GLU A 534 15.60 -38.79 1.54
CA GLU A 534 16.36 -39.58 2.51
C GLU A 534 15.83 -39.40 3.93
N GLN A 535 15.35 -38.20 4.26
CA GLN A 535 14.84 -37.86 5.59
C GLN A 535 13.63 -36.92 5.50
N PRO A 536 12.69 -36.99 6.46
CA PRO A 536 11.52 -36.10 6.48
C PRO A 536 11.95 -34.64 6.67
N LEU A 537 11.32 -33.72 5.95
CA LEU A 537 11.51 -32.26 6.06
C LEU A 537 11.27 -31.75 7.47
N THR A 538 10.32 -32.33 8.21
CA THR A 538 10.09 -32.04 9.63
C THR A 538 11.34 -32.31 10.47
N GLY A 539 12.14 -33.32 10.13
CA GLY A 539 13.45 -33.58 10.72
C GLY A 539 14.55 -32.62 10.24
N ILE A 540 14.51 -32.19 8.97
CA ILE A 540 15.49 -31.24 8.41
C ILE A 540 15.32 -29.84 9.01
N TRP A 541 14.09 -29.41 9.26
CA TRP A 541 13.71 -28.03 9.57
C TRP A 541 14.48 -27.38 10.72
N ASN A 542 14.80 -28.15 11.75
CA ASN A 542 15.59 -27.72 12.90
C ASN A 542 16.81 -28.62 13.15
N SER A 543 17.26 -29.32 12.11
CA SER A 543 18.51 -30.08 12.12
C SER A 543 19.71 -29.18 12.46
N GLU A 544 20.82 -29.78 12.88
CA GLU A 544 22.06 -29.06 13.12
C GLU A 544 22.53 -28.26 11.90
N ALA A 545 22.46 -28.85 10.69
CA ALA A 545 22.81 -28.18 9.45
C ALA A 545 21.95 -26.93 9.19
N CYS A 546 20.64 -27.02 9.41
CA CYS A 546 19.74 -25.88 9.19
C CYS A 546 19.96 -24.78 10.24
N ARG A 547 20.14 -25.13 11.52
CA ARG A 547 20.46 -24.18 12.59
C ARG A 547 21.81 -23.48 12.35
N ALA A 548 22.82 -24.23 11.93
CA ALA A 548 24.13 -23.69 11.58
C ALA A 548 24.03 -22.70 10.40
N LEU A 549 23.24 -23.04 9.37
CA LEU A 549 23.00 -22.14 8.24
C LEU A 549 22.26 -20.86 8.67
N ARG A 550 21.20 -20.96 9.49
CA ARG A 550 20.49 -19.79 10.03
C ARG A 550 21.40 -18.89 10.86
N LYS A 551 22.25 -19.48 11.73
CA LYS A 551 23.26 -18.75 12.49
C LYS A 551 24.22 -17.99 11.58
N LYS A 552 24.73 -18.66 10.54
CA LYS A 552 25.63 -18.05 9.55
C LYS A 552 24.92 -16.94 8.77
N LEU A 553 23.65 -17.12 8.38
CA LEU A 553 22.86 -16.09 7.71
C LEU A 553 22.51 -14.90 8.61
N PHE A 554 22.50 -15.10 9.92
CA PHE A 554 22.23 -14.03 10.90
C PHE A 554 23.46 -13.17 11.17
N TYR A 555 24.60 -13.79 11.50
CA TYR A 555 25.82 -13.06 11.88
C TYR A 555 26.75 -12.78 10.70
N ASP A 556 26.92 -13.74 9.79
CA ASP A 556 28.05 -13.79 8.87
C ASP A 556 27.63 -14.05 7.41
N LYS A 557 26.43 -13.62 7.02
CA LYS A 557 25.87 -13.95 5.70
C LYS A 557 26.78 -13.53 4.54
N ASP A 558 27.57 -12.49 4.70
CA ASP A 558 28.47 -11.98 3.66
C ASP A 558 29.67 -12.90 3.39
N THR A 559 29.92 -13.88 4.27
CA THR A 559 30.90 -14.95 4.04
C THR A 559 30.41 -16.01 3.04
N LEU A 560 29.11 -16.03 2.74
CA LEU A 560 28.52 -16.90 1.73
C LEU A 560 28.49 -16.14 0.39
N PRO A 561 29.17 -16.62 -0.68
CA PRO A 561 29.29 -15.89 -1.94
C PRO A 561 27.94 -15.46 -2.53
N LYS A 562 26.95 -16.37 -2.53
CA LYS A 562 25.59 -16.08 -3.03
C LYS A 562 24.81 -15.08 -2.17
N CYS A 563 25.11 -15.00 -0.88
CA CYS A 563 24.44 -14.09 0.04
C CYS A 563 25.06 -12.70 0.04
N ARG A 564 26.39 -12.59 -0.12
CA ARG A 564 27.13 -11.32 -0.16
C ARG A 564 26.50 -10.32 -1.14
N GLU A 565 26.16 -10.80 -2.32
CA GLU A 565 25.57 -10.03 -3.42
C GLU A 565 24.05 -10.22 -3.55
N CYS A 566 23.39 -10.81 -2.56
CA CYS A 566 21.94 -11.07 -2.60
C CYS A 566 21.09 -9.80 -2.54
N ASP A 567 19.88 -9.86 -3.10
CA ASP A 567 18.89 -8.76 -3.09
C ASP A 567 18.60 -8.16 -1.72
N VAL A 568 18.63 -8.98 -0.67
CA VAL A 568 18.39 -8.53 0.71
C VAL A 568 19.44 -7.52 1.18
N ASN A 569 20.62 -7.49 0.55
CA ASN A 569 21.69 -6.56 0.86
C ASN A 569 21.55 -5.19 0.21
N PHE A 570 20.59 -4.99 -0.70
CA PHE A 570 20.47 -3.75 -1.47
C PHE A 570 19.20 -2.98 -1.18
N LYS A 571 19.32 -1.65 -1.14
CA LYS A 571 18.20 -0.73 -1.02
C LYS A 571 17.30 -0.87 -2.25
N LEU A 572 16.03 -1.21 -2.04
CA LEU A 572 15.04 -1.18 -3.10
C LEU A 572 14.72 0.27 -3.50
N SER A 573 14.43 0.48 -4.78
CA SER A 573 13.84 1.72 -5.27
C SER A 573 12.38 1.86 -4.79
N ARG A 574 11.71 2.94 -5.19
CA ARG A 574 10.27 3.09 -4.98
C ARG A 574 9.43 1.97 -5.64
N ALA A 575 9.83 1.46 -6.80
CA ALA A 575 9.14 0.35 -7.44
C ALA A 575 9.42 -0.99 -6.75
N GLY A 576 10.62 -1.18 -6.21
CA GLY A 576 11.01 -2.45 -5.58
C GLY A 576 10.82 -3.64 -6.52
N TRP A 577 10.05 -4.64 -6.09
CA TRP A 577 9.86 -5.89 -6.84
C TRP A 577 8.87 -5.78 -8.02
N PHE A 578 7.89 -4.89 -7.91
CA PHE A 578 6.80 -4.77 -8.89
C PHE A 578 6.50 -3.31 -9.17
N VAL A 579 6.53 -2.94 -10.45
CA VAL A 579 6.06 -1.62 -10.91
C VAL A 579 4.54 -1.58 -10.94
N GLU A 580 3.91 -2.70 -11.29
CA GLU A 580 2.46 -2.79 -11.45
C GLU A 580 1.95 -4.18 -11.07
N VAL A 581 0.82 -4.20 -10.36
CA VAL A 581 -0.03 -5.38 -10.18
C VAL A 581 -1.47 -4.93 -10.41
N THR A 582 -2.04 -5.35 -11.53
CA THR A 582 -3.37 -4.93 -11.96
C THR A 582 -4.30 -6.13 -12.10
N GLU A 583 -5.36 -6.16 -11.31
CA GLU A 583 -6.46 -7.11 -11.47
C GLU A 583 -7.38 -6.62 -12.62
N LEU A 584 -7.40 -7.34 -13.72
CA LEU A 584 -8.11 -6.98 -14.96
C LEU A 584 -9.50 -7.62 -15.07
N ASN A 585 -9.68 -8.83 -14.50
CA ASN A 585 -10.92 -9.57 -14.63
C ASN A 585 -11.37 -10.13 -13.27
N ILE A 586 -11.93 -9.28 -12.40
CA ILE A 586 -12.64 -9.74 -11.19
C ILE A 586 -14.03 -10.27 -11.62
N SER A 587 -14.04 -11.44 -12.25
CA SER A 587 -15.26 -12.19 -12.56
C SER A 587 -15.44 -13.45 -11.69
N ALA A 588 -14.43 -13.86 -10.91
CA ALA A 588 -14.54 -15.00 -9.99
C ALA A 588 -15.53 -14.72 -8.83
N GLY A 589 -15.51 -13.52 -8.24
CA GLY A 589 -16.53 -13.09 -7.26
C GLY A 589 -17.94 -12.95 -7.84
N LYS A 590 -18.04 -12.71 -9.16
CA LYS A 590 -19.32 -12.63 -9.89
C LYS A 590 -19.87 -14.01 -10.30
N ARG A 591 -19.03 -15.04 -10.42
CA ARG A 591 -19.46 -16.42 -10.74
C ARG A 591 -19.93 -17.19 -9.51
N LEU A 592 -19.26 -17.04 -8.36
CA LEU A 592 -19.73 -17.62 -7.09
C LEU A 592 -21.07 -17.02 -6.66
N SER A 593 -21.24 -15.70 -6.84
CA SER A 593 -22.53 -15.03 -6.61
C SER A 593 -23.61 -15.40 -7.63
N ARG A 594 -23.25 -15.90 -8.82
CA ARG A 594 -24.21 -16.41 -9.82
C ARG A 594 -24.68 -17.83 -9.48
N ALA A 595 -23.79 -18.68 -8.97
CA ALA A 595 -24.13 -20.00 -8.43
C ALA A 595 -25.02 -19.86 -7.17
N ILE A 596 -24.64 -18.96 -6.25
CA ILE A 596 -25.46 -18.63 -5.06
C ILE A 596 -26.80 -18.01 -5.46
N ARG A 597 -26.86 -17.16 -6.52
CA ARG A 597 -28.13 -16.66 -7.10
C ARG A 597 -29.03 -17.79 -7.59
N GLN A 598 -28.48 -18.79 -8.29
CA GLN A 598 -29.27 -19.91 -8.82
C GLN A 598 -29.80 -20.81 -7.70
N THR A 599 -28.99 -21.10 -6.67
CA THR A 599 -29.43 -21.91 -5.52
C THR A 599 -30.42 -21.13 -4.62
N ALA A 600 -30.24 -19.82 -4.43
CA ALA A 600 -31.14 -18.99 -3.64
C ALA A 600 -32.48 -18.68 -4.34
N GLN A 601 -32.51 -18.60 -5.68
CA GLN A 601 -33.75 -18.42 -6.44
C GLN A 601 -34.64 -19.67 -6.46
N GLN A 602 -34.08 -20.86 -6.29
CA GLN A 602 -34.84 -22.12 -6.28
C GLN A 602 -35.46 -22.44 -4.90
N SER A 603 -35.10 -21.70 -3.85
CA SER A 603 -35.39 -22.07 -2.45
C SER A 603 -36.16 -21.01 -1.64
N LEU A 604 -36.48 -19.84 -2.21
CA LEU A 604 -37.11 -18.73 -1.47
C LEU A 604 -38.44 -18.26 -2.11
N PRO A 605 -39.47 -17.90 -1.31
CA PRO A 605 -40.74 -17.39 -1.82
C PRO A 605 -40.59 -16.09 -2.63
N PRO A 606 -41.45 -15.82 -3.63
CA PRO A 606 -41.27 -14.74 -4.62
C PRO A 606 -41.08 -13.33 -4.01
N GLY A 607 -41.72 -13.03 -2.88
CA GLY A 607 -41.63 -11.73 -2.20
C GLY A 607 -40.27 -11.45 -1.53
N LEU A 608 -39.59 -12.48 -1.03
CA LEU A 608 -38.29 -12.36 -0.35
C LEU A 608 -37.12 -12.25 -1.34
N ALA A 609 -37.22 -12.89 -2.50
CA ALA A 609 -36.24 -12.80 -3.58
C ALA A 609 -36.11 -11.35 -4.12
N ALA A 610 -37.23 -10.62 -4.20
CA ALA A 610 -37.25 -9.22 -4.64
C ALA A 610 -36.53 -8.28 -3.65
N LEU A 611 -36.79 -8.45 -2.34
CA LEU A 611 -36.14 -7.70 -1.25
C LEU A 611 -34.64 -8.00 -1.15
N PHE A 612 -34.22 -9.26 -1.30
CA PHE A 612 -32.81 -9.64 -1.36
C PHE A 612 -32.08 -9.04 -2.57
N SER A 613 -32.71 -9.01 -3.76
CA SER A 613 -32.12 -8.40 -4.96
C SER A 613 -31.95 -6.88 -4.85
N SER A 614 -32.80 -6.23 -4.06
CA SER A 614 -32.82 -4.79 -3.79
C SER A 614 -31.73 -4.40 -2.78
N ALA A 615 -31.64 -5.12 -1.66
CA ALA A 615 -30.61 -4.93 -0.64
C ALA A 615 -29.19 -5.27 -1.17
N TYR A 616 -29.06 -6.34 -1.96
CA TYR A 616 -27.78 -6.75 -2.54
C TYR A 616 -27.31 -5.81 -3.66
N ARG A 617 -28.21 -5.23 -4.47
CA ARG A 617 -27.85 -4.15 -5.44
C ARG A 617 -27.29 -2.90 -4.75
N ARG A 618 -27.71 -2.62 -3.52
CA ARG A 618 -27.16 -1.52 -2.70
C ARG A 618 -25.79 -1.88 -2.11
N LEU A 619 -25.55 -3.14 -1.76
CA LEU A 619 -24.26 -3.65 -1.26
C LEU A 619 -23.19 -3.84 -2.36
N ASP A 620 -23.58 -4.30 -3.56
CA ASP A 620 -22.67 -4.50 -4.71
C ASP A 620 -22.18 -3.15 -5.26
N LYS A 621 -23.03 -2.10 -5.18
CA LYS A 621 -22.64 -0.71 -5.46
C LYS A 621 -21.63 -0.19 -4.44
N ALA A 622 -21.80 -0.56 -3.16
CA ALA A 622 -20.86 -0.19 -2.09
C ALA A 622 -19.53 -0.95 -2.14
N ALA A 623 -19.49 -2.21 -2.59
CA ALA A 623 -18.27 -3.01 -2.67
C ALA A 623 -17.34 -2.60 -3.85
N VAL A 624 -17.93 -2.15 -4.97
CA VAL A 624 -17.18 -1.54 -6.08
C VAL A 624 -16.62 -0.16 -5.68
N ASP A 625 -17.36 0.59 -4.86
CA ASP A 625 -16.88 1.86 -4.32
C ASP A 625 -15.70 1.67 -3.35
N VAL A 626 -15.66 0.61 -2.52
CA VAL A 626 -14.56 0.37 -1.56
C VAL A 626 -13.21 0.05 -2.23
N GLN A 627 -13.18 -0.69 -3.35
CA GLN A 627 -11.91 -0.97 -4.05
C GLN A 627 -11.37 0.24 -4.85
N HIS A 628 -12.24 1.14 -5.32
CA HIS A 628 -11.82 2.43 -5.90
C HIS A 628 -11.41 3.44 -4.82
N ILE A 629 -12.00 3.38 -3.62
CA ILE A 629 -11.65 4.21 -2.44
C ILE A 629 -10.27 3.82 -1.86
N LEU A 630 -9.81 2.58 -2.04
CA LEU A 630 -8.50 2.14 -1.55
C LEU A 630 -7.33 2.54 -2.48
N ALA A 631 -7.60 2.75 -3.77
CA ALA A 631 -6.60 3.26 -4.73
C ALA A 631 -6.46 4.80 -4.71
N SER A 632 -7.41 5.53 -4.11
CA SER A 632 -7.44 7.00 -4.05
C SER A 632 -6.97 7.61 -2.73
N ARG A 633 -6.39 6.81 -1.81
CA ARG A 633 -5.83 7.26 -0.51
C ARG A 633 -4.58 8.16 -0.59
N ARG A 634 -4.46 8.98 -1.64
CA ARG A 634 -3.50 10.08 -1.76
C ARG A 634 -4.05 11.40 -2.30
N ASN A 635 -5.38 11.56 -2.43
CA ASN A 635 -5.95 12.86 -2.80
C ASN A 635 -6.73 13.45 -1.62
N SER A 636 -6.10 14.36 -0.87
CA SER A 636 -6.80 15.28 0.01
C SER A 636 -7.78 16.13 -0.81
N ARG A 637 -8.89 16.55 -0.21
CA ARG A 637 -9.79 17.52 -0.83
C ARG A 637 -9.05 18.85 -0.97
N LEU A 638 -9.07 19.43 -2.18
CA LEU A 638 -8.45 20.73 -2.41
C LEU A 638 -9.31 21.83 -1.78
N HIS A 639 -8.63 22.77 -1.14
CA HIS A 639 -9.18 23.99 -0.55
C HIS A 639 -8.59 25.21 -1.26
N SER A 640 -9.27 26.35 -1.18
CA SER A 640 -8.82 27.59 -1.79
C SER A 640 -7.44 28.01 -1.25
N SER A 641 -6.51 28.37 -2.12
CA SER A 641 -5.12 28.63 -1.74
C SER A 641 -4.38 29.48 -2.78
N VAL A 642 -3.36 30.20 -2.31
CA VAL A 642 -2.44 30.99 -3.14
C VAL A 642 -1.08 30.29 -3.17
N TYR A 643 -0.57 30.05 -4.38
CA TYR A 643 0.71 29.40 -4.68
C TYR A 643 1.64 30.40 -5.38
N PRO A 644 2.51 31.11 -4.64
CA PRO A 644 3.48 32.03 -5.24
C PRO A 644 4.46 31.27 -6.14
N LEU A 645 4.77 31.85 -7.31
CA LEU A 645 5.74 31.30 -8.24
C LEU A 645 6.73 32.39 -8.65
N ARG A 646 8.03 32.05 -8.69
CA ARG A 646 9.09 32.96 -9.15
C ARG A 646 9.79 32.34 -10.36
N LEU A 647 9.94 33.12 -11.42
CA LEU A 647 10.67 32.74 -12.62
C LEU A 647 12.07 33.36 -12.63
N PRO A 648 13.06 32.73 -13.28
CA PRO A 648 12.97 31.44 -14.00
C PRO A 648 12.91 30.24 -13.04
N LEU A 649 12.24 29.15 -13.45
CA LEU A 649 12.28 27.89 -12.72
C LEU A 649 13.56 27.13 -13.06
N ALA A 650 14.09 26.41 -12.09
CA ALA A 650 15.24 25.54 -12.29
C ALA A 650 14.80 24.24 -12.98
N ALA A 651 15.39 23.94 -14.14
CA ALA A 651 15.30 22.61 -14.75
C ALA A 651 16.24 21.62 -14.06
N ASP A 652 15.94 20.33 -14.15
CA ASP A 652 16.81 19.25 -13.67
C ASP A 652 17.96 19.11 -14.67
N PRO A 653 19.24 19.28 -14.27
CA PRO A 653 20.38 19.20 -15.18
C PRO A 653 20.51 17.86 -15.90
N ALA A 654 20.00 16.77 -15.32
CA ALA A 654 20.11 15.43 -15.91
C ALA A 654 18.96 15.10 -16.88
N LYS A 655 17.78 15.69 -16.68
CA LYS A 655 16.58 15.42 -17.51
C LYS A 655 16.32 16.51 -18.54
N GLY A 656 16.70 17.75 -18.23
CA GLY A 656 16.35 18.92 -19.03
C GLY A 656 14.94 19.47 -18.74
N TRP A 657 14.21 18.92 -17.77
CA TRP A 657 12.98 19.53 -17.24
C TRP A 657 12.73 19.14 -15.79
N ASN A 658 11.94 19.94 -15.06
CA ASN A 658 11.65 19.70 -13.65
C ASN A 658 10.24 20.15 -13.25
N PRO A 659 9.27 19.23 -13.13
CA PRO A 659 7.94 19.58 -12.68
C PRO A 659 7.92 19.82 -11.17
N GLN A 660 7.54 21.03 -10.77
CA GLN A 660 7.33 21.48 -9.40
C GLN A 660 5.81 21.46 -9.10
N PRO A 661 5.31 20.46 -8.34
CA PRO A 661 3.89 20.37 -8.02
C PRO A 661 3.44 21.57 -7.19
N LEU A 662 2.38 22.25 -7.60
CA LEU A 662 1.74 23.32 -6.82
C LEU A 662 0.65 22.72 -5.93
N PHE A 663 -0.24 21.93 -6.54
CA PHE A 663 -1.26 21.18 -5.81
C PHE A 663 -1.74 19.95 -6.59
N SER A 664 -2.27 18.98 -5.87
CA SER A 664 -2.94 17.80 -6.43
C SER A 664 -3.95 17.29 -5.42
N GLY A 665 -5.16 16.98 -5.88
CA GLY A 665 -6.19 16.43 -5.01
C GLY A 665 -7.51 16.22 -5.74
N SER A 666 -8.57 15.97 -4.98
CA SER A 666 -9.93 15.88 -5.51
C SER A 666 -10.70 17.16 -5.20
N THR A 667 -11.64 17.54 -6.07
CA THR A 667 -12.66 18.53 -5.73
C THR A 667 -13.99 17.83 -5.48
N LYS A 668 -15.07 18.58 -5.19
CA LYS A 668 -16.42 18.00 -5.11
C LYS A 668 -16.87 17.35 -6.44
N ALA A 669 -16.27 17.81 -7.54
CA ALA A 669 -16.67 17.57 -8.92
C ALA A 669 -15.74 16.60 -9.67
N LEU A 670 -14.45 16.70 -9.39
CA LEU A 670 -13.36 16.05 -10.12
C LEU A 670 -12.67 15.03 -9.22
N LEU A 671 -12.41 13.85 -9.79
CA LEU A 671 -11.67 12.77 -9.14
C LEU A 671 -10.21 13.19 -8.90
N LEU A 672 -9.65 13.92 -9.87
CA LEU A 672 -8.33 14.48 -9.85
C LEU A 672 -8.37 15.90 -10.41
N LEU A 673 -7.72 16.82 -9.73
CA LEU A 673 -7.33 18.13 -10.22
C LEU A 673 -5.91 18.38 -9.69
N ALA A 674 -4.98 18.68 -10.59
CA ALA A 674 -3.59 18.93 -10.23
C ALA A 674 -2.97 20.03 -11.09
N CYS A 675 -2.09 20.83 -10.50
CA CYS A 675 -1.33 21.84 -11.19
C CYS A 675 0.15 21.73 -10.81
N HIS A 676 1.02 21.85 -11.81
CA HIS A 676 2.46 21.97 -11.59
C HIS A 676 3.05 23.03 -12.50
N ALA A 677 4.17 23.61 -12.08
CA ALA A 677 5.00 24.48 -12.90
C ALA A 677 6.26 23.73 -13.34
N SER A 678 6.79 23.96 -14.53
CA SER A 678 8.03 23.32 -14.97
C SER A 678 8.86 24.24 -15.85
N ALA A 679 10.17 24.10 -15.76
CA ALA A 679 11.10 24.55 -16.79
C ALA A 679 11.40 23.38 -17.75
N LEU A 680 11.59 23.67 -19.04
CA LEU A 680 12.03 22.74 -20.07
C LEU A 680 13.17 23.40 -20.87
N VAL A 681 14.35 22.78 -20.82
CA VAL A 681 15.60 23.23 -21.45
C VAL A 681 15.49 23.12 -22.98
N PRO A 682 16.07 24.05 -23.76
CA PRO A 682 16.08 24.00 -25.22
C PRO A 682 16.47 22.63 -25.79
N GLY A 683 15.71 22.15 -26.76
CA GLY A 683 15.88 20.86 -27.42
C GLY A 683 15.24 19.68 -26.68
N CYS A 684 14.93 19.80 -25.39
CA CYS A 684 14.34 18.70 -24.61
C CYS A 684 12.82 18.57 -24.82
N CYS A 685 12.36 17.33 -24.68
CA CYS A 685 10.94 16.95 -24.60
C CYS A 685 10.72 16.17 -23.30
N PRO A 686 9.63 16.40 -22.54
CA PRO A 686 9.38 15.68 -21.29
C PRO A 686 9.06 14.20 -21.49
N HIS A 687 8.56 13.83 -22.68
CA HIS A 687 8.27 12.46 -23.10
C HIS A 687 8.09 12.42 -24.63
N SER A 688 8.12 11.23 -25.23
CA SER A 688 7.63 11.03 -26.61
C SER A 688 6.12 11.30 -26.69
N PRO A 689 5.54 11.53 -27.90
CA PRO A 689 4.10 11.68 -28.03
C PRO A 689 3.34 10.51 -27.40
N HIS A 690 2.46 10.79 -26.45
CA HIS A 690 1.65 9.78 -25.76
C HIS A 690 0.26 10.32 -25.46
N THR A 691 -0.63 9.43 -25.01
CA THR A 691 -2.00 9.77 -24.58
C THR A 691 -2.10 9.58 -23.07
N HIS A 692 -2.96 10.37 -22.43
CA HIS A 692 -3.30 10.21 -21.03
C HIS A 692 -4.81 10.42 -20.81
N PRO A 693 -5.41 9.74 -19.81
CA PRO A 693 -6.84 9.81 -19.56
C PRO A 693 -7.29 11.16 -18.99
N GLU A 694 -6.37 11.99 -18.48
CA GLU A 694 -6.63 13.35 -18.01
C GLU A 694 -6.86 14.31 -19.19
N GLU A 695 -7.68 15.33 -18.97
CA GLU A 695 -7.63 16.54 -19.80
C GLU A 695 -6.55 17.47 -19.26
N GLU A 696 -5.84 18.14 -20.16
CA GLU A 696 -4.68 18.94 -19.81
C GLU A 696 -4.76 20.34 -20.42
N LEU A 697 -4.24 21.33 -19.69
CA LEU A 697 -4.14 22.71 -20.11
C LEU A 697 -2.75 23.24 -19.76
N LEU A 698 -2.03 23.72 -20.78
CA LEU A 698 -0.71 24.31 -20.63
C LEU A 698 -0.78 25.83 -20.85
N LEU A 699 -0.19 26.60 -19.94
CA LEU A 699 0.05 28.04 -20.10
C LEU A 699 1.56 28.30 -20.15
N LEU A 700 2.06 28.79 -21.28
CA LEU A 700 3.47 29.14 -21.43
C LEU A 700 3.73 30.52 -20.78
N LEU A 701 4.58 30.55 -19.76
CA LEU A 701 4.92 31.77 -19.01
C LEU A 701 6.12 32.51 -19.61
N SER A 702 7.17 31.78 -20.03
CA SER A 702 8.36 32.34 -20.70
C SER A 702 9.05 31.30 -21.59
N GLY A 703 9.94 31.74 -22.48
CA GLY A 703 10.61 30.89 -23.48
C GLY A 703 9.74 30.54 -24.69
N GLU A 704 10.11 29.52 -25.46
CA GLU A 704 9.37 29.08 -26.64
C GLU A 704 9.20 27.55 -26.67
N LEU A 705 8.01 27.08 -27.03
CA LEU A 705 7.69 25.66 -27.17
C LEU A 705 7.15 25.36 -28.56
N ASP A 706 7.41 24.17 -29.09
CA ASP A 706 6.62 23.54 -30.14
C ASP A 706 5.72 22.48 -29.51
N LEU A 707 4.42 22.54 -29.81
CA LEU A 707 3.51 21.40 -29.62
C LEU A 707 3.69 20.44 -30.79
N ILE A 708 4.01 19.18 -30.49
CA ILE A 708 4.22 18.11 -31.46
C ILE A 708 3.05 17.15 -31.38
N VAL A 709 2.29 17.01 -32.47
CA VAL A 709 1.12 16.12 -32.57
C VAL A 709 1.40 15.07 -33.65
N PRO A 710 1.34 13.76 -33.34
CA PRO A 710 1.50 12.72 -34.34
C PRO A 710 0.27 12.66 -35.27
N ASP A 711 0.52 12.40 -36.55
CA ASP A 711 -0.53 12.20 -37.54
C ASP A 711 -1.31 10.91 -37.23
N LYS A 712 -2.65 10.99 -37.30
CA LYS A 712 -3.55 9.88 -36.93
C LYS A 712 -3.41 8.65 -37.83
N ASN A 713 -2.97 8.82 -39.08
CA ASN A 713 -2.89 7.75 -40.08
C ASN A 713 -1.45 7.28 -40.31
N THR A 714 -0.47 8.14 -40.07
CA THR A 714 0.96 7.82 -40.18
C THR A 714 1.72 8.35 -38.96
N PRO A 715 1.77 7.60 -37.85
CA PRO A 715 2.33 8.08 -36.57
C PRO A 715 3.79 8.58 -36.65
N GLU A 716 4.53 8.19 -37.70
CA GLU A 716 5.89 8.66 -37.97
C GLU A 716 5.96 10.11 -38.50
N LYS A 717 4.84 10.67 -38.97
CA LYS A 717 4.72 12.08 -39.35
C LYS A 717 4.12 12.87 -38.18
N THR A 718 4.70 14.02 -37.87
CA THR A 718 4.21 14.90 -36.79
C THR A 718 3.94 16.30 -37.32
N SER A 719 2.83 16.92 -36.90
CA SER A 719 2.65 18.37 -37.04
C SER A 719 3.27 19.10 -35.85
N ARG A 720 3.86 20.28 -36.12
CA ARG A 720 4.48 21.15 -35.11
C ARG A 720 3.75 22.50 -35.08
N HIS A 721 3.39 22.95 -33.88
CA HIS A 721 2.75 24.24 -33.66
C HIS A 721 3.55 25.07 -32.67
N ARG A 722 4.14 26.19 -33.11
CA ARG A 722 4.93 27.10 -32.27
C ARG A 722 4.05 27.84 -31.28
N ILE A 723 4.47 27.84 -30.03
CA ILE A 723 3.78 28.43 -28.87
C ILE A 723 4.66 29.52 -28.29
N LYS A 724 4.05 30.68 -28.06
CA LYS A 724 4.67 31.89 -27.51
C LYS A 724 4.17 32.16 -26.09
N PRO A 725 4.95 32.86 -25.24
CA PRO A 725 4.53 33.23 -23.89
C PRO A 725 3.17 33.94 -23.89
N GLY A 726 2.30 33.54 -22.96
CA GLY A 726 0.92 34.01 -22.85
C GLY A 726 -0.08 33.30 -23.77
N GLN A 727 0.31 32.23 -24.46
CA GLN A 727 -0.64 31.34 -25.13
C GLN A 727 -1.03 30.15 -24.23
N VAL A 728 -2.30 29.77 -24.31
CA VAL A 728 -2.89 28.63 -23.62
C VAL A 728 -3.09 27.49 -24.62
N LEU A 729 -2.65 26.29 -24.28
CA LEU A 729 -2.94 25.06 -25.00
C LEU A 729 -3.93 24.23 -24.21
N PHE A 730 -4.93 23.69 -24.88
CA PHE A 730 -5.85 22.70 -24.31
C PHE A 730 -5.72 21.37 -25.06
N TYR A 731 -5.67 20.28 -24.30
CA TYR A 731 -5.65 18.91 -24.80
C TYR A 731 -6.83 18.15 -24.18
N SER A 732 -7.64 17.51 -25.04
CA SER A 732 -8.70 16.62 -24.55
C SER A 732 -8.09 15.30 -24.06
N CYS A 733 -8.88 14.50 -23.32
CA CYS A 733 -8.44 13.19 -22.87
C CYS A 733 -8.09 12.30 -24.06
N ASP A 734 -7.08 11.45 -23.89
CA ASP A 734 -6.54 10.56 -24.92
C ASP A 734 -6.02 11.28 -26.18
N PHE A 735 -5.68 12.57 -26.09
CA PHE A 735 -5.06 13.33 -27.17
C PHE A 735 -3.54 13.08 -27.23
N ALA A 736 -3.07 12.45 -28.31
CA ALA A 736 -1.66 12.11 -28.47
C ALA A 736 -0.83 13.37 -28.71
N HIS A 737 0.12 13.69 -27.82
CA HIS A 737 0.97 14.87 -28.00
C HIS A 737 2.28 14.83 -27.18
N THR A 738 3.20 15.72 -27.51
CA THR A 738 4.31 16.16 -26.64
C THR A 738 4.66 17.62 -26.90
N ILE A 739 5.51 18.21 -26.05
CA ILE A 739 6.05 19.55 -26.22
C ILE A 739 7.58 19.50 -26.31
N GLN A 740 8.17 20.41 -27.07
CA GLN A 740 9.62 20.58 -27.16
C GLN A 740 9.99 22.03 -26.95
N ALA A 741 10.98 22.33 -26.10
CA ALA A 741 11.51 23.69 -26.02
C ALA A 741 12.40 23.99 -27.23
N VAL A 742 12.20 25.15 -27.84
CA VAL A 742 12.78 25.50 -29.15
C VAL A 742 13.41 26.90 -29.18
N GLY A 743 13.35 27.63 -28.07
CA GLY A 743 14.03 28.92 -27.89
C GLY A 743 15.45 28.77 -27.36
N ALA A 744 16.19 29.89 -27.23
CA ALA A 744 17.53 29.91 -26.65
C ALA A 744 17.54 29.75 -25.11
N GLU A 745 16.43 30.12 -24.46
CA GLU A 745 16.25 30.04 -23.01
C GLU A 745 15.24 28.94 -22.64
N PRO A 746 15.33 28.35 -21.43
CA PRO A 746 14.35 27.38 -20.95
C PRO A 746 12.92 27.91 -20.99
N ALA A 747 12.01 27.08 -21.48
CA ALA A 747 10.59 27.36 -21.49
C ALA A 747 9.97 27.06 -20.11
N ASN A 748 9.38 28.08 -19.48
CA ASN A 748 8.69 27.94 -18.19
C ASN A 748 7.19 27.90 -18.44
N TYR A 749 6.51 26.85 -18.00
CA TYR A 749 5.08 26.68 -18.23
C TYR A 749 4.35 26.16 -16.98
N LEU A 750 3.05 26.41 -16.94
CA LEU A 750 2.13 25.77 -16.02
C LEU A 750 1.37 24.68 -16.76
N MET A 751 1.16 23.56 -16.09
CA MET A 751 0.33 22.47 -16.57
C MET A 751 -0.76 22.16 -15.54
N LEU A 752 -2.00 22.31 -15.95
CA LEU A 752 -3.20 21.96 -15.21
C LEU A 752 -3.79 20.68 -15.80
N LYS A 753 -4.13 19.70 -14.96
CA LYS A 753 -4.74 18.45 -15.40
C LYS A 753 -5.90 18.03 -14.52
N TRP A 754 -6.93 17.45 -15.14
CA TRP A 754 -8.11 16.99 -14.41
C TRP A 754 -8.74 15.73 -15.00
N GLN A 755 -9.49 15.03 -14.15
CA GLN A 755 -10.21 13.83 -14.52
C GLN A 755 -11.53 13.71 -13.73
N LYS A 756 -12.58 13.19 -14.39
CA LYS A 756 -13.87 12.84 -13.78
C LYS A 756 -14.18 11.36 -14.01
N LYS A 757 -14.92 10.73 -13.09
CA LYS A 757 -15.26 9.28 -13.16
C LYS A 757 -16.03 8.91 -14.43
N ASN A 758 -16.87 9.82 -14.92
CA ASN A 758 -17.66 9.65 -16.14
C ASN A 758 -17.43 10.86 -17.05
N MET A 759 -17.40 10.63 -18.36
CA MET A 759 -17.39 11.71 -19.35
C MET A 759 -18.70 12.49 -19.27
N ALA A 760 -18.62 13.81 -19.42
CA ALA A 760 -19.78 14.67 -19.60
C ALA A 760 -20.45 14.36 -20.95
N GLY A 761 -19.67 14.15 -22.01
CA GLY A 761 -20.10 13.84 -23.39
C GLY A 761 -18.97 14.07 -24.40
N PRO A 762 -19.23 14.09 -25.72
CA PRO A 762 -18.20 14.42 -26.70
C PRO A 762 -17.71 15.86 -26.50
N ALA A 763 -16.39 16.05 -26.48
CA ALA A 763 -15.78 17.36 -26.38
C ALA A 763 -16.10 18.21 -27.61
N LYS A 764 -16.44 19.48 -27.40
CA LYS A 764 -16.64 20.48 -28.47
C LYS A 764 -15.46 21.44 -28.58
N LEU A 765 -14.78 21.69 -27.46
CA LEU A 765 -13.56 22.49 -27.46
C LEU A 765 -12.47 21.80 -28.29
N SER A 766 -12.07 22.43 -29.38
CA SER A 766 -10.98 21.94 -30.24
C SER A 766 -9.63 22.18 -29.55
N TYR A 767 -8.67 21.28 -29.81
CA TYR A 767 -7.29 21.49 -29.39
C TYR A 767 -6.68 22.66 -30.18
N GLY A 768 -5.85 23.49 -29.55
CA GLY A 768 -5.16 24.57 -30.24
C GLY A 768 -4.62 25.65 -29.30
N PRO A 769 -3.70 26.52 -29.79
CA PRO A 769 -3.21 27.66 -29.04
C PRO A 769 -4.23 28.81 -29.04
N PHE A 770 -4.62 29.23 -27.85
CA PHE A 770 -5.47 30.39 -27.62
C PHE A 770 -4.65 31.56 -27.05
N ASN A 771 -4.91 32.79 -27.53
CA ASN A 771 -4.11 33.95 -27.14
C ASN A 771 -4.64 34.64 -25.87
N ALA A 772 -3.94 34.44 -24.75
CA ALA A 772 -4.21 35.08 -23.46
C ALA A 772 -3.33 36.32 -23.20
N ARG A 773 -2.49 36.76 -24.16
CA ARG A 773 -1.57 37.90 -24.00
C ARG A 773 -2.17 39.25 -24.39
N ALA A 774 -3.14 39.29 -25.31
CA ALA A 774 -3.72 40.56 -25.76
C ALA A 774 -4.46 41.27 -24.62
N ARG A 775 -4.05 42.50 -24.31
CA ARG A 775 -4.73 43.39 -23.34
C ARG A 775 -6.14 43.72 -23.84
N THR A 776 -7.06 43.92 -22.90
CA THR A 776 -8.48 44.19 -23.20
C THR A 776 -8.62 45.56 -23.90
N SER A 777 -9.14 45.58 -25.13
CA SER A 777 -9.65 46.81 -25.77
C SER A 777 -11.15 46.92 -25.49
N ASP A 778 -11.57 47.98 -24.81
CA ASP A 778 -12.94 48.48 -24.61
C ASP A 778 -14.12 47.50 -24.68
N THR A 779 -14.28 46.64 -23.67
CA THR A 779 -15.57 45.97 -23.38
C THR A 779 -15.82 45.80 -21.88
N GLN A 780 -17.06 46.12 -21.47
CA GLN A 780 -17.69 46.01 -20.13
C GLN A 780 -16.79 46.28 -18.92
N VAL A 781 -16.88 47.51 -18.39
CA VAL A 781 -16.30 47.91 -17.09
C VAL A 781 -17.32 47.65 -15.99
N GLN A 782 -17.04 46.69 -15.11
CA GLN A 782 -17.81 46.47 -13.88
C GLN A 782 -16.83 46.46 -12.71
N GLU A 783 -17.05 47.32 -11.70
CA GLU A 783 -16.19 47.43 -10.50
C GLU A 783 -14.69 47.63 -10.80
N GLY A 784 -14.36 48.38 -11.87
CA GLY A 784 -12.96 48.62 -12.26
C GLY A 784 -12.24 47.41 -12.86
N MET A 785 -12.98 46.35 -13.21
CA MET A 785 -12.48 45.17 -13.92
C MET A 785 -12.90 45.19 -15.39
N ARG A 786 -11.96 44.86 -16.29
CA ARG A 786 -12.19 44.62 -17.72
C ARG A 786 -11.87 43.16 -18.05
N ARG A 787 -12.74 42.47 -18.79
CA ARG A 787 -12.58 41.05 -19.15
C ARG A 787 -12.59 40.87 -20.67
N ARG A 788 -11.78 39.95 -21.17
CA ARG A 788 -11.81 39.48 -22.57
C ARG A 788 -11.84 37.95 -22.57
N LEU A 789 -12.88 37.39 -23.19
CA LEU A 789 -12.99 35.95 -23.39
C LEU A 789 -11.83 35.44 -24.27
N VAL A 790 -11.24 34.31 -23.89
CA VAL A 790 -10.22 33.60 -24.66
C VAL A 790 -10.87 32.40 -25.37
N PHE A 791 -11.61 31.58 -24.62
CA PHE A 791 -12.48 30.52 -25.15
C PHE A 791 -13.53 30.11 -24.11
N GLU A 792 -14.64 29.56 -24.57
CA GLU A 792 -15.65 28.91 -23.73
C GLU A 792 -16.30 27.78 -24.53
N ASP A 793 -16.17 26.53 -24.08
CA ASP A 793 -16.94 25.40 -24.62
C ASP A 793 -16.91 24.19 -23.68
N ARG A 794 -17.67 23.14 -24.03
CA ARG A 794 -17.72 21.85 -23.34
C ARG A 794 -16.48 21.00 -23.64
N THR A 795 -15.99 20.30 -22.62
CA THR A 795 -14.89 19.34 -22.73
C THR A 795 -15.39 17.89 -22.53
N ALA A 796 -14.50 16.90 -22.55
CA ALA A 796 -14.87 15.51 -22.30
C ALA A 796 -15.35 15.29 -20.86
N TYR A 797 -14.80 16.03 -19.88
CA TYR A 797 -15.17 15.89 -18.47
C TYR A 797 -15.97 17.07 -17.89
N LEU A 798 -15.86 18.27 -18.46
CA LEU A 798 -16.53 19.49 -17.98
C LEU A 798 -17.69 19.85 -18.89
N ASN A 799 -18.80 20.30 -18.28
CA ASN A 799 -19.92 20.84 -19.04
C ASN A 799 -19.54 22.16 -19.72
N LYS A 800 -18.65 22.93 -19.08
CA LYS A 800 -18.10 24.16 -19.62
C LYS A 800 -16.72 24.43 -19.03
N LEU A 801 -15.72 24.62 -19.90
CA LEU A 801 -14.44 25.19 -19.54
C LEU A 801 -14.42 26.63 -20.08
N HIS A 802 -14.41 27.61 -19.18
CA HIS A 802 -14.42 29.02 -19.52
C HIS A 802 -13.05 29.63 -19.21
N CYS A 803 -12.45 30.31 -20.18
CA CYS A 803 -11.17 30.98 -20.05
C CYS A 803 -11.28 32.44 -20.48
N HIS A 804 -10.88 33.36 -19.61
CA HIS A 804 -10.84 34.78 -19.92
C HIS A 804 -9.60 35.45 -19.33
N VAL A 805 -9.21 36.59 -19.91
CA VAL A 805 -8.17 37.47 -19.37
C VAL A 805 -8.85 38.66 -18.72
N SER A 806 -8.43 38.98 -17.50
CA SER A 806 -8.96 40.07 -16.71
C SER A 806 -7.88 41.10 -16.42
N THR A 807 -8.26 42.38 -16.52
CA THR A 807 -7.47 43.53 -16.08
C THR A 807 -8.21 44.22 -14.94
N LEU A 808 -7.53 44.44 -13.83
CA LEU A 808 -8.07 45.05 -12.64
C LEU A 808 -7.37 46.39 -12.38
N ALA A 809 -8.13 47.49 -12.41
CA ALA A 809 -7.62 48.83 -12.17
C ALA A 809 -6.97 48.97 -10.78
N PRO A 810 -6.11 49.98 -10.54
CA PRO A 810 -5.54 50.22 -9.21
C PRO A 810 -6.65 50.38 -8.16
N GLN A 811 -6.47 49.78 -6.99
CA GLN A 811 -7.44 49.75 -5.89
C GLN A 811 -8.81 49.06 -6.17
N ALA A 812 -9.08 48.63 -7.40
CA ALA A 812 -10.32 47.96 -7.76
C ALA A 812 -10.35 46.50 -7.26
N GLY A 813 -11.55 45.96 -7.08
CA GLY A 813 -11.77 44.59 -6.62
C GLY A 813 -13.25 44.30 -6.45
N TYR A 814 -13.58 43.03 -6.25
CA TYR A 814 -14.95 42.57 -6.02
C TYR A 814 -15.09 41.90 -4.65
N SER A 815 -16.30 41.97 -4.10
CA SER A 815 -16.60 41.42 -2.77
C SER A 815 -16.53 39.89 -2.74
N PRO A 816 -16.22 39.28 -1.58
CA PRO A 816 -16.21 37.84 -1.43
C PRO A 816 -17.53 37.17 -1.82
N HIS A 817 -17.47 36.19 -2.73
CA HIS A 817 -18.60 35.36 -3.14
C HIS A 817 -18.15 33.90 -3.30
N ALA A 818 -19.08 32.96 -3.40
CA ALA A 818 -18.77 31.54 -3.55
C ALA A 818 -19.36 31.01 -4.87
N ASP A 819 -18.48 30.57 -5.77
CA ASP A 819 -18.90 29.96 -7.03
C ASP A 819 -19.31 28.50 -6.84
N THR A 820 -20.19 28.03 -7.73
CA THR A 820 -20.59 26.61 -7.75
C THR A 820 -19.56 25.71 -8.46
N TYR A 821 -18.56 26.31 -9.09
CA TYR A 821 -17.48 25.69 -9.86
C TYR A 821 -16.11 26.06 -9.29
N ALA A 822 -15.06 25.34 -9.72
CA ALA A 822 -13.70 25.66 -9.30
C ALA A 822 -13.09 26.74 -10.22
N VAL A 823 -12.27 27.62 -9.65
CA VAL A 823 -11.63 28.72 -10.37
C VAL A 823 -10.12 28.66 -10.18
N LEU A 824 -9.37 28.81 -11.27
CA LEU A 824 -7.91 28.94 -11.25
C LEU A 824 -7.52 30.29 -11.86
N ILE A 825 -6.72 31.07 -11.16
CA ILE A 825 -6.19 32.35 -11.62
C ILE A 825 -4.67 32.26 -11.72
N VAL A 826 -4.10 32.74 -12.82
CA VAL A 826 -2.65 32.95 -12.96
C VAL A 826 -2.39 34.44 -13.17
N VAL A 827 -1.65 35.05 -12.24
CA VAL A 827 -1.27 36.46 -12.34
C VAL A 827 -0.21 36.60 -13.44
N LEU A 828 -0.47 37.43 -14.46
CA LEU A 828 0.45 37.64 -15.57
C LEU A 828 1.34 38.88 -15.34
N ASP A 829 0.76 39.96 -14.81
CA ASP A 829 1.45 41.20 -14.47
C ASP A 829 0.72 41.93 -13.35
N GLY A 830 1.44 42.76 -12.58
CA GLY A 830 0.90 43.43 -11.39
C GLY A 830 0.78 42.51 -10.17
N GLU A 831 -0.03 42.92 -9.20
CA GLU A 831 -0.27 42.17 -7.95
C GLU A 831 -1.76 42.12 -7.63
N VAL A 832 -2.21 41.05 -7.00
CA VAL A 832 -3.56 40.94 -6.46
C VAL A 832 -3.53 40.48 -5.01
N GLU A 833 -4.54 40.86 -4.24
CA GLU A 833 -4.76 40.44 -2.86
C GLU A 833 -6.03 39.59 -2.79
N THR A 834 -5.92 38.41 -2.19
CA THR A 834 -7.01 37.45 -2.00
C THR A 834 -6.68 36.47 -0.89
N LEU A 835 -7.70 35.90 -0.22
CA LEU A 835 -7.53 34.94 0.88
C LEU A 835 -6.56 35.44 1.97
N GLY A 836 -6.51 36.75 2.19
CA GLY A 836 -5.59 37.41 3.12
C GLY A 836 -4.11 37.41 2.70
N ARG A 837 -3.80 37.16 1.41
CA ARG A 837 -2.44 37.07 0.88
C ARG A 837 -2.29 37.90 -0.40
N ARG A 838 -1.09 38.45 -0.61
CA ARG A 838 -0.70 39.06 -1.89
C ARG A 838 -0.10 38.03 -2.84
N ALA A 839 -0.46 38.12 -4.11
CA ALA A 839 -0.02 37.27 -5.19
C ALA A 839 0.54 38.16 -6.32
N GLY A 840 1.86 38.07 -6.54
CA GLY A 840 2.55 38.79 -7.61
C GLY A 840 2.59 38.00 -8.93
N PRO A 841 3.32 38.49 -9.95
CA PRO A 841 3.38 37.86 -11.27
C PRO A 841 3.77 36.39 -11.21
N HIS A 842 3.13 35.58 -12.05
CA HIS A 842 3.19 34.12 -12.17
C HIS A 842 2.58 33.31 -11.03
N SER A 843 2.14 33.96 -9.94
CA SER A 843 1.45 33.26 -8.85
C SER A 843 0.17 32.60 -9.35
N VAL A 844 -0.08 31.40 -8.84
CA VAL A 844 -1.30 30.61 -9.14
C VAL A 844 -2.23 30.68 -7.94
N ILE A 845 -3.48 31.02 -8.15
CA ILE A 845 -4.51 31.09 -7.13
C ILE A 845 -5.59 30.08 -7.49
N PHE A 846 -5.94 29.20 -6.55
CA PHE A 846 -7.01 28.23 -6.72
C PHE A 846 -8.15 28.55 -5.76
N TYR A 847 -9.38 28.61 -6.27
CA TYR A 847 -10.60 28.67 -5.48
C TYR A 847 -11.40 27.38 -5.64
N ALA A 848 -11.69 26.73 -4.53
CA ALA A 848 -12.51 25.53 -4.52
C ALA A 848 -13.99 25.88 -4.64
N ALA A 849 -14.74 25.08 -5.41
CA ALA A 849 -16.18 25.24 -5.56
C ALA A 849 -16.91 25.26 -4.21
N GLY A 850 -17.69 26.31 -3.97
CA GLY A 850 -18.46 26.55 -2.76
C GLY A 850 -17.70 27.27 -1.64
N GLU A 851 -16.44 27.65 -1.84
CA GLU A 851 -15.68 28.44 -0.88
C GLU A 851 -15.71 29.94 -1.24
N PRO A 852 -15.96 30.83 -0.26
CA PRO A 852 -15.93 32.28 -0.48
C PRO A 852 -14.55 32.78 -0.91
N HIS A 853 -14.52 33.59 -1.97
CA HIS A 853 -13.30 34.23 -2.46
C HIS A 853 -13.61 35.60 -3.07
N GLY A 854 -12.60 36.48 -3.06
CA GLY A 854 -12.64 37.82 -3.64
C GLY A 854 -11.25 38.21 -4.11
N VAL A 855 -11.13 39.12 -5.07
CA VAL A 855 -9.83 39.61 -5.55
C VAL A 855 -9.84 41.14 -5.56
N ARG A 856 -8.77 41.74 -5.03
CA ARG A 856 -8.51 43.18 -5.09
C ARG A 856 -7.12 43.46 -5.65
N ASN A 857 -6.96 44.54 -6.39
CA ASN A 857 -5.65 45.08 -6.74
C ASN A 857 -5.17 46.02 -5.63
N PRO A 858 -4.12 45.65 -4.84
CA PRO A 858 -3.63 46.49 -3.76
C PRO A 858 -2.75 47.66 -4.25
N SER A 859 -2.38 47.71 -5.53
CA SER A 859 -1.52 48.76 -6.08
C SER A 859 -2.25 50.10 -6.18
N PRO A 860 -1.62 51.22 -5.82
CA PRO A 860 -2.20 52.56 -5.98
C PRO A 860 -2.04 53.12 -7.41
N ALA A 861 -1.18 52.53 -8.24
CA ALA A 861 -0.81 53.10 -9.54
C ALA A 861 -0.75 52.09 -10.69
N LYS A 862 -0.55 50.79 -10.42
CA LYS A 862 -0.36 49.78 -11.45
C LYS A 862 -1.60 48.90 -11.60
N GLU A 863 -2.04 48.70 -12.83
CA GLU A 863 -3.06 47.69 -13.15
C GLU A 863 -2.51 46.27 -12.96
N SER A 864 -3.41 45.34 -12.67
CA SER A 864 -3.07 43.93 -12.54
C SER A 864 -3.76 43.13 -13.63
N HIS A 865 -3.01 42.26 -14.30
CA HIS A 865 -3.45 41.45 -15.43
C HIS A 865 -3.32 39.98 -15.06
N TYR A 866 -4.39 39.19 -15.24
CA TYR A 866 -4.40 37.78 -14.92
C TYR A 866 -5.31 36.99 -15.85
N VAL A 867 -5.01 35.70 -16.03
CA VAL A 867 -5.86 34.76 -16.76
C VAL A 867 -6.66 33.91 -15.77
N VAL A 868 -7.92 33.66 -16.09
CA VAL A 868 -8.87 32.92 -15.25
C VAL A 868 -9.38 31.71 -16.02
N PHE A 869 -9.39 30.56 -15.36
CA PHE A 869 -10.00 29.32 -15.82
C PHE A 869 -11.11 28.91 -14.85
N GLU A 870 -12.32 28.77 -15.36
CA GLU A 870 -13.47 28.29 -14.59
C GLU A 870 -13.85 26.89 -15.07
N LEU A 871 -13.87 25.93 -14.14
CA LEU A 871 -14.10 24.52 -14.41
C LEU A 871 -15.52 24.13 -13.97
N HIS A 872 -16.49 24.26 -14.89
CA HIS A 872 -17.90 23.98 -14.61
C HIS A 872 -18.24 22.51 -14.84
N ASP A 873 -18.67 21.81 -13.80
CA ASP A 873 -18.89 20.36 -13.80
C ASP A 873 -20.37 19.93 -13.80
N ARG A 874 -21.31 20.88 -13.65
CA ARG A 874 -22.75 20.69 -13.46
C ARG A 874 -23.59 21.25 -14.57
#